data_AF-A0A6J1XQ42-F1
#
_entry.id   AF-A0A6J1XQ42-F1
#
_cell.length_a   1.000
_cell.length_b   1.000
_cell.length_c   1.000
_cell.angle_alpha   90.00
_cell.angle_beta   90.00
_cell.angle_gamma   90.00
#
_symmetry.space_group_name_H-M   'P 1'
#
loop_
_entity.id
_entity.type
_entity.pdbx_description
1 polymer ?
#
loop_
_entity_poly.entity_id
_entity_poly.type
_entity_poly.pdbx_seq_one_letter_code
_entity_poly.pdbx_strand_id
1 'polypeptide(L)'
;MAPLDPTASPSALKDGTPQHCAHLLGLSDLTSPVSLVPCPLLCGMQSDRGVEGADRHLLLRIAGAPEDSAPRGGQLRDESPAKNRSQRRRARSGAGVWREAEAGSWAPSYLSSCLSFPGPCFLLSLPLLLLPSSPGGPGLLDPSIPFGTMGSLLGLLALLLLWGTVAEGPAKKVLTLEGDLVLGGLFPVHQKGGPAEECGPVNEHRGIQRLEAMLFALDRINRDPRLLPGVRLGAHILDSCSKDTHALEQALDFVRASLSRGADGSRHICPDGSYATHGDAPTAITGVIGGSYSDVSIQIPQISYASTSAKLSDKSRYDYFARTVPPDFFQAKAMAEILRFFNWTYVSTVASEGDYGETGIEAFELEARARNICVATSEKVGRAMSRAAFEGVVRALLQKPSARVAVLFTRSEDARELLAATRRLNASFTWVASDGWGALESVVAGSEGAAEGAITIELASYPISDFASYFRSLDPWNNSRNPWFREFWEQRFGCSFRRRDCAAHSLRSVPFEQESKIMFVVNAVYAMAHALHNMHRALCPNTTHLCDAMRPVNGRRLYKDFVLNVKFDAPFRPADTHNEVRFDRFGDGIGRYNIFTYLRAGSGRYRYQKVGYWAEGLTLDTSLIPWASPLAGPLPTSRCSEPCLQNEVKSVQPGEVCCWLCIPCQPYEYRLDEFTCADCGLGYWPNASLTGCFELPQEYIRWGDAWAVGPVTIACLGALATLFVLGVFVRHNATPVVKASGRELCYILLGGVFLCYCMTFIFIAKPSTVVCTLRRLGLGTAFSVCYSALLTKTNRIARIFGGAREGAQRPRFISPASQVAICLALISGQLLIVAAWLVVEAPGTGKETAPERREVVTLRCNHRDASMLGSLAYNVLLIALCTLYAFKTRKCPENFNEAKFIGFTMYTTCIIWLAFLPIFYVTSSDYRVQTTTMCVSVSLSGSVVLGCLFAPKLHIILFQPQKNVVSHRAPTSRFSSAATRASSSLGQGSGSQFVPTVCNGREVVDSTTSSL
;
A
#
# COMPACT_ATOMS: atom_id res chain seq x y z
N MET A 1 -8.28 -24.36 38.86
CA MET A 1 -7.38 -25.37 38.27
C MET A 1 -8.23 -26.33 37.42
N ALA A 2 -7.61 -27.06 36.50
CA ALA A 2 -8.28 -27.96 35.55
C ALA A 2 -8.59 -29.34 36.16
N PRO A 3 -9.22 -30.29 35.43
CA PRO A 3 -10.42 -30.17 34.58
C PRO A 3 -11.45 -31.29 34.91
N LEU A 4 -12.60 -31.37 34.20
CA LEU A 4 -13.12 -32.58 33.52
C LEU A 4 -14.56 -32.40 32.95
N ASP A 5 -14.90 -33.28 32.01
CA ASP A 5 -16.19 -33.52 31.31
C ASP A 5 -17.37 -33.86 32.27
N PRO A 6 -18.68 -33.81 31.87
CA PRO A 6 -19.18 -34.56 30.70
C PRO A 6 -20.46 -34.13 29.92
N THR A 7 -20.49 -34.58 28.65
CA THR A 7 -21.61 -35.16 27.85
C THR A 7 -23.07 -34.63 27.89
N ALA A 8 -23.60 -34.52 26.66
CA ALA A 8 -24.96 -34.86 26.20
C ALA A 8 -26.13 -33.85 26.35
N SER A 9 -26.84 -33.72 25.23
CA SER A 9 -28.14 -33.08 25.00
C SER A 9 -29.22 -34.19 24.84
N PRO A 10 -30.52 -33.96 24.50
CA PRO A 10 -31.15 -32.73 23.99
C PRO A 10 -32.58 -32.45 24.52
N SER A 11 -33.37 -31.74 23.69
CA SER A 11 -34.82 -31.46 23.74
C SER A 11 -35.25 -30.13 24.38
N ALA A 12 -36.38 -29.61 23.86
CA ALA A 12 -36.96 -28.31 24.17
C ALA A 12 -38.48 -28.41 24.04
N LEU A 13 -39.26 -27.50 24.65
CA LEU A 13 -40.60 -27.12 24.15
C LEU A 13 -41.20 -25.87 24.86
N LYS A 14 -42.00 -25.12 24.08
CA LYS A 14 -43.28 -24.46 24.43
C LYS A 14 -43.41 -23.07 25.11
N ASP A 15 -44.47 -22.40 24.62
CA ASP A 15 -45.40 -21.40 25.20
C ASP A 15 -44.82 -20.06 25.75
N GLY A 16 -45.53 -18.91 25.74
CA GLY A 16 -46.88 -18.58 25.24
C GLY A 16 -47.13 -17.04 25.19
N THR A 17 -48.32 -16.59 24.77
CA THR A 17 -48.73 -15.16 24.60
C THR A 17 -50.06 -14.87 25.34
N PRO A 18 -50.73 -13.67 25.30
CA PRO A 18 -50.40 -12.28 24.88
C PRO A 18 -50.85 -11.18 25.91
N GLN A 19 -51.11 -9.92 25.46
CA GLN A 19 -52.01 -8.86 26.03
C GLN A 19 -51.49 -7.95 27.20
N HIS A 20 -51.82 -6.64 27.32
CA HIS A 20 -52.40 -5.61 26.39
C HIS A 20 -52.25 -4.13 26.90
N CYS A 21 -52.86 -3.15 26.19
CA CYS A 21 -53.03 -1.69 26.47
C CYS A 21 -51.81 -0.75 26.19
N ALA A 22 -51.85 0.44 25.55
CA ALA A 22 -52.83 1.51 25.18
C ALA A 22 -52.74 2.77 26.11
N HIS A 23 -52.86 4.06 25.69
CA HIS A 23 -53.19 4.71 24.38
C HIS A 23 -52.87 6.26 24.38
N LEU A 24 -53.13 6.97 23.24
CA LEU A 24 -53.27 8.47 23.07
C LEU A 24 -51.97 9.33 23.12
N LEU A 25 -51.74 10.44 22.38
CA LEU A 25 -52.34 11.23 21.25
C LEU A 25 -51.19 12.04 20.58
N GLY A 26 -51.22 12.58 19.35
CA GLY A 26 -52.17 12.51 18.21
C GLY A 26 -51.95 13.66 17.19
N LEU A 27 -52.34 13.47 15.91
CA LEU A 27 -52.44 14.47 14.79
C LEU A 27 -51.10 15.04 14.23
N SER A 28 -50.94 15.38 12.93
CA SER A 28 -51.76 15.16 11.69
C SER A 28 -50.94 15.55 10.42
N ASP A 29 -51.18 14.86 9.29
CA ASP A 29 -51.28 15.32 7.87
C ASP A 29 -50.30 16.39 7.26
N LEU A 30 -49.90 16.38 5.96
CA LEU A 30 -50.13 15.52 4.79
C LEU A 30 -49.07 15.82 3.68
N THR A 31 -48.91 14.92 2.69
CA THR A 31 -48.34 15.12 1.33
C THR A 31 -46.87 15.58 1.08
N SER A 32 -46.18 14.81 0.23
CA SER A 32 -44.95 15.12 -0.54
C SER A 32 -45.27 15.84 -1.88
N PRO A 33 -44.37 16.02 -2.90
CA PRO A 33 -42.90 15.83 -3.02
C PRO A 33 -42.16 17.00 -3.79
N VAL A 34 -40.97 16.72 -4.38
CA VAL A 34 -40.32 17.39 -5.57
C VAL A 34 -39.22 18.48 -5.37
N SER A 35 -37.96 18.03 -5.52
CA SER A 35 -36.85 18.52 -6.37
C SER A 35 -36.23 19.96 -6.36
N LEU A 36 -34.91 19.97 -6.67
CA LEU A 36 -34.05 21.02 -7.29
C LEU A 36 -33.53 22.25 -6.48
N VAL A 37 -32.19 22.27 -6.24
CA VAL A 37 -31.16 23.18 -6.81
C VAL A 37 -31.56 24.66 -7.10
N PRO A 38 -30.77 25.73 -6.72
CA PRO A 38 -29.29 25.80 -6.58
C PRO A 38 -28.70 26.63 -5.40
N CYS A 39 -27.37 26.76 -5.40
CA CYS A 39 -26.51 27.83 -4.82
C CYS A 39 -26.96 29.28 -5.25
N PRO A 40 -26.41 30.43 -4.73
CA PRO A 40 -25.00 30.66 -4.32
C PRO A 40 -24.69 31.78 -3.26
N LEU A 41 -23.39 32.17 -3.19
CA LEU A 41 -22.80 33.52 -2.98
C LEU A 41 -22.18 34.00 -1.63
N LEU A 42 -21.12 34.83 -1.82
CA LEU A 42 -20.57 35.95 -1.00
C LEU A 42 -19.49 35.75 0.12
N CYS A 43 -18.22 35.98 -0.31
CA CYS A 43 -17.29 37.06 0.08
C CYS A 43 -16.62 37.24 1.47
N GLY A 44 -15.41 37.85 1.41
CA GLY A 44 -14.65 38.50 2.51
C GLY A 44 -13.41 37.71 2.96
N MET A 45 -12.12 38.01 2.70
CA MET A 45 -11.26 39.18 2.34
C MET A 45 -10.29 39.59 3.49
N GLN A 46 -9.02 39.85 3.12
CA GLN A 46 -8.01 40.70 3.81
C GLN A 46 -7.46 40.23 5.19
N SER A 47 -6.34 40.71 5.75
CA SER A 47 -5.00 41.23 5.29
C SER A 47 -4.13 41.48 6.57
N ASP A 48 -2.85 41.92 6.64
CA ASP A 48 -1.80 42.38 5.70
C ASP A 48 -0.40 42.38 6.39
N ARG A 49 0.73 42.31 5.64
CA ARG A 49 2.15 42.58 6.05
C ARG A 49 2.75 41.71 7.20
N GLY A 50 4.06 41.61 7.48
CA GLY A 50 5.34 42.12 6.94
C GLY A 50 6.48 41.89 7.98
N VAL A 51 7.79 42.17 7.83
CA VAL A 51 8.70 42.54 6.70
C VAL A 51 10.18 42.51 7.23
N GLU A 52 11.19 42.24 6.37
CA GLU A 52 12.68 42.35 6.60
C GLU A 52 13.35 41.48 7.70
N GLY A 53 14.67 41.17 7.70
CA GLY A 53 15.72 41.30 6.66
C GLY A 53 17.20 41.14 7.14
N ALA A 54 18.04 40.40 6.39
CA ALA A 54 19.54 40.39 6.37
C ALA A 54 20.33 39.97 7.65
N ASP A 55 21.65 39.67 7.70
CA ASP A 55 22.71 39.41 6.68
C ASP A 55 23.95 38.64 7.27
N ARG A 56 24.76 37.96 6.42
CA ARG A 56 26.24 37.65 6.56
C ARG A 56 26.79 36.78 7.75
N HIS A 57 27.98 36.12 7.72
CA HIS A 57 29.00 35.81 6.68
C HIS A 57 30.06 34.72 7.11
N LEU A 58 30.66 34.00 6.14
CA LEU A 58 32.07 33.46 6.04
C LEU A 58 32.57 32.41 7.09
N LEU A 59 33.48 31.43 6.85
CA LEU A 59 34.28 30.89 5.70
C LEU A 59 34.81 29.45 6.09
N LEU A 60 35.83 28.69 5.57
CA LEU A 60 36.96 28.81 4.61
C LEU A 60 37.45 27.38 4.14
N ARG A 61 37.47 27.05 2.82
CA ARG A 61 38.47 26.27 2.00
C ARG A 61 39.11 24.90 2.44
N ILE A 62 39.68 24.03 1.57
CA ILE A 62 39.58 23.68 0.11
C ILE A 62 40.23 22.28 -0.18
N ALA A 63 40.23 21.81 -1.46
CA ALA A 63 40.81 20.55 -2.03
C ALA A 63 42.37 20.43 -1.99
N GLY A 64 43.09 19.42 -2.54
CA GLY A 64 42.79 18.28 -3.46
C GLY A 64 44.02 17.35 -3.70
N ALA A 65 43.98 16.42 -4.68
CA ALA A 65 45.05 15.43 -5.03
C ALA A 65 45.88 15.87 -6.29
N PRO A 66 46.93 15.14 -6.76
CA PRO A 66 46.77 13.96 -7.67
C PRO A 66 47.91 12.88 -7.69
N GLU A 67 47.77 11.87 -8.59
CA GLU A 67 48.73 11.18 -9.53
C GLU A 67 50.28 11.14 -9.30
N ASP A 68 51.11 10.24 -9.84
CA ASP A 68 51.00 9.04 -10.73
C ASP A 68 52.23 8.10 -10.49
N SER A 69 52.26 6.78 -10.72
CA SER A 69 52.50 6.11 -12.03
C SER A 69 52.88 4.61 -11.82
N ALA A 70 52.91 3.77 -12.87
CA ALA A 70 53.25 2.33 -12.84
C ALA A 70 54.61 2.00 -13.54
N PRO A 71 55.18 0.77 -13.43
CA PRO A 71 54.79 -0.29 -14.39
C PRO A 71 54.93 -1.80 -13.97
N ARG A 72 54.05 -2.62 -14.57
CA ARG A 72 54.22 -3.99 -15.12
C ARG A 72 55.28 -4.99 -14.57
N GLY A 73 54.85 -6.23 -14.30
CA GLY A 73 55.59 -7.44 -14.73
C GLY A 73 55.43 -8.76 -13.95
N GLY A 74 54.87 -9.81 -14.59
CA GLY A 74 55.30 -11.21 -14.37
C GLY A 74 54.55 -12.12 -13.36
N GLN A 75 53.61 -12.93 -13.86
CA GLN A 75 53.42 -14.39 -13.61
C GLN A 75 54.25 -15.06 -12.47
N LEU A 76 53.73 -15.86 -11.53
CA LEU A 76 52.78 -17.01 -11.67
C LEU A 76 52.24 -17.48 -10.27
N ARG A 77 51.24 -18.39 -10.30
CA ARG A 77 50.80 -19.44 -9.32
C ARG A 77 51.47 -19.55 -7.93
N ASP A 78 50.78 -19.92 -6.83
CA ASP A 78 49.44 -20.53 -6.68
C ASP A 78 48.84 -20.37 -5.26
N GLU A 79 47.57 -20.76 -5.11
CA GLU A 79 46.80 -21.06 -3.87
C GLU A 79 46.49 -19.95 -2.82
N SER A 80 45.44 -20.23 -2.01
CA SER A 80 44.67 -19.26 -1.22
C SER A 80 45.07 -19.15 0.27
N PRO A 81 45.00 -17.96 0.89
CA PRO A 81 45.04 -17.80 2.34
C PRO A 81 43.69 -17.35 2.95
N ALA A 82 43.38 -17.80 4.17
CA ALA A 82 42.23 -17.31 4.94
C ALA A 82 42.51 -17.23 6.46
N LYS A 83 42.69 -16.00 7.00
CA LYS A 83 42.30 -15.61 8.38
C LYS A 83 42.59 -14.14 8.76
N ASN A 84 41.54 -13.46 9.20
CA ASN A 84 41.44 -12.60 10.41
C ASN A 84 42.32 -11.35 10.66
N ARG A 85 41.61 -10.33 11.19
CA ARG A 85 41.98 -9.37 12.27
C ARG A 85 42.80 -8.08 11.98
N SER A 86 42.03 -7.00 11.81
CA SER A 86 41.88 -5.90 12.82
C SER A 86 42.83 -4.66 12.88
N GLN A 87 42.19 -3.53 13.24
CA GLN A 87 42.69 -2.33 13.95
C GLN A 87 43.49 -1.18 13.25
N ARG A 88 42.80 -0.02 13.14
CA ARG A 88 43.15 1.33 13.67
C ARG A 88 44.34 2.18 13.12
N ARG A 89 43.97 3.43 12.70
CA ARG A 89 44.56 4.79 12.98
C ARG A 89 45.21 5.62 11.83
N ARG A 90 44.56 6.78 11.56
CA ARG A 90 45.08 8.18 11.43
C ARG A 90 46.10 8.63 10.33
N ALA A 91 45.57 9.41 9.37
CA ALA A 91 45.75 10.88 9.17
C ALA A 91 46.87 11.53 8.28
N ARG A 92 46.42 12.47 7.40
CA ARG A 92 47.04 13.74 6.90
C ARG A 92 48.31 13.71 5.99
N SER A 93 48.60 14.66 5.06
CA SER A 93 47.82 15.74 4.37
C SER A 93 48.62 16.59 3.33
N GLY A 94 48.01 16.95 2.17
CA GLY A 94 48.29 18.18 1.33
C GLY A 94 49.50 18.17 0.36
N ALA A 95 49.74 19.16 -0.54
CA ALA A 95 48.91 20.22 -1.18
C ALA A 95 49.70 21.08 -2.24
N GLY A 96 49.04 21.72 -3.24
CA GLY A 96 49.60 22.71 -4.23
C GLY A 96 48.94 22.61 -5.63
N VAL A 97 48.19 23.53 -6.27
CA VAL A 97 48.18 25.03 -6.50
C VAL A 97 49.16 25.42 -7.65
N TRP A 98 48.81 26.14 -8.75
CA TRP A 98 48.46 27.58 -8.93
C TRP A 98 47.77 27.96 -10.29
N ARG A 99 46.75 28.87 -10.24
CA ARG A 99 46.26 29.99 -11.15
C ARG A 99 46.31 29.93 -12.72
N GLU A 100 45.71 30.82 -13.55
CA GLU A 100 45.01 32.14 -13.39
C GLU A 100 44.06 32.50 -14.58
N ALA A 101 43.02 33.33 -14.36
CA ALA A 101 42.27 34.24 -15.32
C ALA A 101 41.60 33.70 -16.64
N GLU A 102 40.54 34.27 -17.26
CA GLU A 102 39.49 35.25 -16.86
C GLU A 102 38.22 35.17 -17.78
N ALA A 103 37.08 35.74 -17.33
CA ALA A 103 35.85 36.23 -18.02
C ALA A 103 35.17 35.47 -19.20
N GLY A 104 33.82 35.32 -19.17
CA GLY A 104 33.07 34.60 -20.24
C GLY A 104 31.53 34.76 -20.46
N SER A 105 30.76 35.37 -19.55
CA SER A 105 29.32 35.78 -19.72
C SER A 105 28.16 34.73 -19.74
N TRP A 106 26.92 35.26 -19.54
CA TRP A 106 25.56 34.70 -19.72
C TRP A 106 25.02 33.50 -18.89
N ALA A 107 24.44 33.85 -17.73
CA ALA A 107 23.07 33.62 -17.20
C ALA A 107 22.14 32.43 -17.66
N PRO A 108 21.16 31.99 -16.82
CA PRO A 108 20.70 30.59 -16.81
C PRO A 108 19.17 30.32 -16.76
N SER A 109 18.83 29.02 -16.75
CA SER A 109 17.65 28.37 -16.11
C SER A 109 16.21 28.63 -16.63
N TYR A 110 15.37 27.59 -16.51
CA TYR A 110 13.90 27.64 -16.68
C TYR A 110 13.18 26.60 -15.80
N LEU A 111 11.96 26.92 -15.34
CA LEU A 111 11.06 25.95 -14.67
C LEU A 111 9.57 26.39 -14.78
N SER A 112 8.74 25.48 -15.32
CA SER A 112 7.27 25.35 -15.20
C SER A 112 6.27 26.52 -15.42
N SER A 113 5.40 26.30 -16.43
CA SER A 113 3.91 26.37 -16.35
C SER A 113 3.07 27.67 -16.56
N CYS A 114 2.16 27.53 -17.54
CA CYS A 114 0.72 27.93 -17.55
C CYS A 114 0.18 29.26 -18.15
N LEU A 115 -0.83 29.04 -19.03
CA LEU A 115 -2.07 29.81 -19.30
C LEU A 115 -2.19 30.87 -20.44
N SER A 116 -3.31 30.71 -21.18
CA SER A 116 -4.13 31.69 -21.93
C SER A 116 -3.99 31.87 -23.46
N PHE A 117 -5.16 31.99 -24.10
CA PHE A 117 -5.45 32.22 -25.55
C PHE A 117 -5.77 33.71 -25.80
N PRO A 118 -5.56 34.29 -27.01
CA PRO A 118 -6.52 34.11 -28.14
C PRO A 118 -5.87 34.03 -29.55
N GLY A 119 -6.70 33.80 -30.59
CA GLY A 119 -6.30 33.89 -32.02
C GLY A 119 -6.72 35.23 -32.67
N PRO A 120 -6.75 35.38 -34.02
CA PRO A 120 -6.56 34.35 -35.07
C PRO A 120 -5.57 34.74 -36.21
N CYS A 121 -5.62 34.00 -37.33
CA CYS A 121 -5.14 34.33 -38.69
C CYS A 121 -3.66 34.10 -39.11
N PHE A 122 -3.52 33.27 -40.16
CA PHE A 122 -2.53 33.27 -41.25
C PHE A 122 -1.01 33.33 -40.97
N LEU A 123 -0.30 32.26 -41.35
CA LEU A 123 0.63 32.29 -42.49
C LEU A 123 1.00 30.88 -43.04
N LEU A 124 1.57 30.89 -44.24
CA LEU A 124 1.98 29.80 -45.15
C LEU A 124 3.09 28.85 -44.59
N SER A 125 3.40 27.66 -45.15
CA SER A 125 2.82 26.88 -46.28
C SER A 125 3.35 25.43 -46.38
N LEU A 126 2.70 24.64 -47.26
CA LEU A 126 3.15 23.36 -47.86
C LEU A 126 4.59 23.35 -48.43
N PRO A 127 5.14 22.15 -48.65
CA PRO A 127 5.67 21.73 -49.95
C PRO A 127 4.67 20.75 -50.65
N LEU A 128 4.02 21.11 -51.75
CA LEU A 128 4.50 21.24 -53.15
C LEU A 128 4.24 20.00 -54.02
N LEU A 129 2.98 19.87 -54.43
CA LEU A 129 2.62 19.22 -55.70
C LEU A 129 3.04 20.12 -56.86
N LEU A 130 3.61 19.54 -57.92
CA LEU A 130 4.01 20.26 -59.13
C LEU A 130 2.92 20.17 -60.21
N LEU A 131 2.19 21.26 -60.43
CA LEU A 131 1.48 21.55 -61.68
C LEU A 131 1.67 23.05 -62.03
N PRO A 132 1.94 23.39 -63.31
CA PRO A 132 2.25 24.76 -63.69
C PRO A 132 1.01 25.66 -63.84
N SER A 133 1.12 26.82 -63.21
CA SER A 133 0.51 28.12 -63.53
C SER A 133 -0.29 28.30 -64.83
N SER A 134 -1.43 28.99 -64.72
CA SER A 134 -1.99 29.83 -65.79
C SER A 134 -2.66 31.09 -65.21
N PRO A 135 -2.27 32.31 -65.65
CA PRO A 135 -3.06 33.53 -65.47
C PRO A 135 -3.91 33.81 -66.73
N GLY A 136 -5.08 34.42 -66.55
CA GLY A 136 -6.04 34.65 -67.64
C GLY A 136 -5.79 35.90 -68.48
N GLY A 137 -6.24 35.85 -69.74
CA GLY A 137 -6.29 36.96 -70.70
C GLY A 137 -6.93 36.47 -72.02
N PRO A 138 -7.83 37.22 -72.67
CA PRO A 138 -8.65 36.67 -73.76
C PRO A 138 -7.94 36.65 -75.12
N GLY A 139 -8.12 35.57 -75.88
CA GLY A 139 -7.57 35.42 -77.24
C GLY A 139 -8.43 34.52 -78.13
N LEU A 140 -9.05 35.12 -79.14
CA LEU A 140 -9.72 34.45 -80.26
C LEU A 140 -8.74 33.55 -81.04
N LEU A 141 -9.12 32.31 -81.40
CA LEU A 141 -9.26 31.82 -82.81
C LEU A 141 -9.42 30.29 -82.96
N ASP A 142 -10.23 29.92 -83.95
CA ASP A 142 -10.29 28.63 -84.68
C ASP A 142 -9.09 28.52 -85.68
N PRO A 143 -8.86 27.44 -86.45
CA PRO A 143 -9.34 26.04 -86.37
C PRO A 143 -8.21 24.98 -86.53
N SER A 144 -8.53 23.68 -86.56
CA SER A 144 -8.03 22.65 -87.56
C SER A 144 -8.06 21.16 -87.12
N ILE A 145 -9.19 20.51 -87.40
CA ILE A 145 -9.40 19.20 -88.07
C ILE A 145 -8.11 18.58 -88.73
N PRO A 146 -7.84 17.24 -88.67
CA PRO A 146 -8.78 16.18 -89.09
C PRO A 146 -8.85 14.82 -88.34
N PHE A 147 -10.06 14.24 -88.43
CA PHE A 147 -10.47 12.83 -88.65
C PHE A 147 -9.54 11.62 -88.35
N GLY A 148 -10.11 10.65 -87.63
CA GLY A 148 -9.66 9.25 -87.57
C GLY A 148 -10.69 8.36 -86.86
N THR A 149 -11.69 7.83 -87.57
CA THR A 149 -12.92 7.25 -86.99
C THR A 149 -12.99 5.72 -86.95
N MET A 150 -13.84 5.20 -86.06
CA MET A 150 -14.57 3.92 -86.21
C MET A 150 -13.75 2.59 -86.25
N GLY A 151 -12.81 2.41 -85.33
CA GLY A 151 -12.21 1.08 -85.05
C GLY A 151 -12.77 0.34 -83.83
N SER A 152 -13.00 1.03 -82.71
CA SER A 152 -12.81 0.42 -81.39
C SER A 152 -14.05 -0.03 -80.60
N LEU A 153 -15.27 0.09 -81.14
CA LEU A 153 -16.50 -0.29 -80.40
C LEU A 153 -16.99 -1.72 -80.64
N LEU A 154 -16.73 -2.31 -81.82
CA LEU A 154 -17.14 -3.68 -82.14
C LEU A 154 -16.24 -4.75 -81.50
N GLY A 155 -14.95 -4.45 -81.30
CA GLY A 155 -14.00 -5.38 -80.68
C GLY A 155 -14.33 -5.73 -79.23
N LEU A 156 -14.83 -4.78 -78.43
CA LEU A 156 -15.20 -5.04 -77.04
C LEU A 156 -16.45 -5.92 -76.88
N LEU A 157 -17.46 -5.79 -77.76
CA LEU A 157 -18.61 -6.71 -77.74
C LEU A 157 -18.21 -8.12 -78.15
N ALA A 158 -17.30 -8.28 -79.12
CA ALA A 158 -16.84 -9.59 -79.57
C ALA A 158 -16.10 -10.37 -78.49
N LEU A 159 -15.23 -9.71 -77.70
CA LEU A 159 -14.54 -10.37 -76.58
C LEU A 159 -15.51 -10.78 -75.45
N LEU A 160 -16.52 -9.96 -75.15
CA LEU A 160 -17.50 -10.26 -74.10
C LEU A 160 -18.42 -11.46 -74.44
N LEU A 161 -18.62 -11.77 -75.72
CA LEU A 161 -19.45 -12.90 -76.16
C LEU A 161 -18.65 -14.22 -76.32
N LEU A 162 -17.32 -14.17 -76.41
CA LEU A 162 -16.46 -15.35 -76.59
C LEU A 162 -15.92 -15.97 -75.29
N TRP A 163 -16.07 -15.30 -74.14
CA TRP A 163 -15.83 -15.87 -72.81
C TRP A 163 -17.13 -16.26 -72.08
N GLY A 164 -18.19 -16.55 -72.83
CA GLY A 164 -19.45 -17.11 -72.34
C GLY A 164 -19.38 -18.57 -71.87
N THR A 165 -18.19 -19.12 -71.64
CA THR A 165 -18.05 -20.37 -70.88
C THR A 165 -18.30 -20.08 -69.41
N VAL A 166 -19.47 -20.49 -68.90
CA VAL A 166 -19.67 -20.65 -67.45
C VAL A 166 -18.65 -21.69 -66.99
N ALA A 167 -17.56 -21.22 -66.38
CA ALA A 167 -16.69 -22.08 -65.62
C ALA A 167 -17.48 -22.55 -64.40
N GLU A 168 -17.93 -23.81 -64.42
CA GLU A 168 -18.39 -24.46 -63.20
C GLU A 168 -17.26 -24.37 -62.18
N GLY A 169 -17.50 -23.62 -61.09
CA GLY A 169 -16.60 -23.63 -59.94
C GLY A 169 -16.43 -25.06 -59.44
N PRO A 170 -15.26 -25.43 -58.89
CA PRO A 170 -14.95 -26.81 -58.53
C PRO A 170 -16.08 -27.40 -57.69
N ALA A 171 -16.73 -28.44 -58.23
CA ALA A 171 -18.01 -28.92 -57.74
C ALA A 171 -17.97 -29.19 -56.24
N LYS A 172 -18.82 -28.47 -55.50
CA LYS A 172 -18.89 -28.48 -54.03
C LYS A 172 -18.93 -29.92 -53.52
N LYS A 173 -17.87 -30.37 -52.83
CA LYS A 173 -17.85 -31.69 -52.19
C LYS A 173 -18.92 -31.74 -51.09
N VAL A 174 -19.86 -32.67 -51.21
CA VAL A 174 -20.91 -32.96 -50.23
C VAL A 174 -21.01 -34.46 -50.07
N LEU A 175 -21.28 -34.93 -48.86
CA LEU A 175 -21.62 -36.34 -48.60
C LEU A 175 -23.14 -36.45 -48.42
N THR A 176 -23.79 -37.21 -49.29
CA THR A 176 -25.21 -37.54 -49.22
C THR A 176 -25.43 -39.02 -48.93
N LEU A 177 -26.41 -39.34 -48.09
CA LEU A 177 -26.92 -40.69 -47.84
C LEU A 177 -28.44 -40.65 -47.78
N GLU A 178 -29.08 -41.47 -48.60
CA GLU A 178 -30.54 -41.57 -48.66
C GLU A 178 -31.16 -42.20 -47.40
N GLY A 179 -32.32 -41.68 -47.00
CA GLY A 179 -33.16 -42.20 -45.92
C GLY A 179 -34.49 -41.45 -45.85
N ASP A 180 -35.46 -42.01 -45.12
CA ASP A 180 -36.79 -41.44 -44.90
C ASP A 180 -36.74 -40.08 -44.17
N LEU A 181 -35.75 -39.91 -43.28
CA LEU A 181 -35.42 -38.64 -42.62
C LEU A 181 -33.94 -38.36 -42.78
N VAL A 182 -33.57 -37.17 -43.27
CA VAL A 182 -32.17 -36.78 -43.50
C VAL A 182 -31.68 -35.85 -42.39
N LEU A 183 -30.55 -36.22 -41.77
CA LEU A 183 -29.86 -35.37 -40.80
C LEU A 183 -28.74 -34.58 -41.47
N GLY A 184 -28.69 -33.27 -41.24
CA GLY A 184 -27.57 -32.43 -41.65
C GLY A 184 -26.35 -32.68 -40.75
N GLY A 185 -25.15 -32.68 -41.31
CA GLY A 185 -23.90 -32.77 -40.56
C GLY A 185 -22.96 -31.63 -40.93
N LEU A 186 -22.33 -31.00 -39.95
CA LEU A 186 -21.34 -29.94 -40.19
C LEU A 186 -20.08 -30.19 -39.36
N PHE A 187 -18.99 -30.53 -40.05
CA PHE A 187 -17.71 -30.92 -39.44
C PHE A 187 -16.55 -30.13 -40.06
N PRO A 188 -15.50 -29.80 -39.30
CA PRO A 188 -14.30 -29.15 -39.84
C PRO A 188 -13.41 -30.21 -40.50
N VAL A 189 -13.79 -30.69 -41.70
CA VAL A 189 -13.05 -31.72 -42.44
C VAL A 189 -11.68 -31.20 -42.84
N HIS A 190 -11.60 -29.93 -43.23
CA HIS A 190 -10.33 -29.22 -43.43
C HIS A 190 -9.99 -28.27 -42.28
N GLN A 191 -8.68 -28.07 -42.10
CA GLN A 191 -8.12 -26.95 -41.34
C GLN A 191 -8.42 -25.63 -42.04
N LYS A 192 -8.16 -24.51 -41.37
CA LYS A 192 -8.30 -23.16 -41.95
C LYS A 192 -7.23 -22.93 -43.02
N GLY A 193 -7.63 -22.48 -44.21
CA GLY A 193 -6.72 -22.16 -45.32
C GLY A 193 -5.89 -20.89 -45.09
N GLY A 194 -4.87 -20.70 -45.92
CA GLY A 194 -4.12 -19.43 -45.98
C GLY A 194 -4.95 -18.28 -46.57
N PRO A 195 -4.40 -17.04 -46.66
CA PRO A 195 -5.14 -15.88 -47.19
C PRO A 195 -5.63 -16.03 -48.65
N ALA A 196 -5.08 -16.97 -49.41
CA ALA A 196 -5.44 -17.28 -50.80
C ALA A 196 -6.13 -18.64 -50.98
N GLU A 197 -6.45 -19.36 -49.90
CA GLU A 197 -7.05 -20.69 -49.92
C GLU A 197 -8.31 -20.69 -49.05
N GLU A 198 -9.44 -21.20 -49.57
CA GLU A 198 -10.70 -21.20 -48.81
C GLU A 198 -10.64 -22.15 -47.61
N CYS A 199 -9.99 -23.30 -47.81
CA CYS A 199 -9.84 -24.43 -46.90
C CYS A 199 -8.37 -24.92 -46.94
N GLY A 200 -7.85 -25.36 -45.80
CA GLY A 200 -6.47 -25.85 -45.65
C GLY A 200 -6.36 -27.38 -45.73
N PRO A 201 -5.26 -27.99 -45.24
CA PRO A 201 -5.08 -29.45 -45.23
C PRO A 201 -6.13 -30.18 -44.37
N VAL A 202 -6.34 -31.47 -44.63
CA VAL A 202 -7.35 -32.30 -43.95
C VAL A 202 -7.07 -32.36 -42.44
N ASN A 203 -8.14 -32.32 -41.65
CA ASN A 203 -8.13 -32.47 -40.21
C ASN A 203 -8.57 -33.88 -39.82
N GLU A 204 -7.60 -34.79 -39.63
CA GLU A 204 -7.86 -36.19 -39.27
C GLU A 204 -8.71 -36.31 -38.00
N HIS A 205 -8.28 -35.67 -36.91
CA HIS A 205 -8.89 -35.86 -35.59
C HIS A 205 -10.21 -35.10 -35.42
N ARG A 206 -10.25 -33.78 -35.70
CA ARG A 206 -11.46 -32.96 -35.50
C ARG A 206 -12.45 -33.03 -36.67
N GLY A 207 -12.00 -33.47 -37.85
CA GLY A 207 -12.77 -33.55 -39.08
C GLY A 207 -13.18 -34.98 -39.42
N ILE A 208 -12.26 -35.74 -40.02
CA ILE A 208 -12.52 -37.07 -40.59
C ILE A 208 -13.05 -38.05 -39.55
N GLN A 209 -12.40 -38.18 -38.37
CA GLN A 209 -12.91 -39.08 -37.32
C GLN A 209 -14.32 -38.68 -36.84
N ARG A 210 -14.63 -37.38 -36.72
CA ARG A 210 -15.97 -36.92 -36.26
C ARG A 210 -17.06 -37.14 -37.31
N LEU A 211 -16.77 -36.89 -38.58
CA LEU A 211 -17.64 -37.22 -39.70
C LEU A 211 -17.92 -38.73 -39.71
N GLU A 212 -16.88 -39.55 -39.64
CA GLU A 212 -16.99 -41.01 -39.59
C GLU A 212 -17.74 -41.51 -38.34
N ALA A 213 -17.67 -40.80 -37.22
CA ALA A 213 -18.44 -41.13 -36.02
C ALA A 213 -19.95 -40.89 -36.19
N MET A 214 -20.35 -39.89 -36.97
CA MET A 214 -21.76 -39.71 -37.37
C MET A 214 -22.22 -40.84 -38.29
N LEU A 215 -21.41 -41.22 -39.28
CA LEU A 215 -21.73 -42.35 -40.18
C LEU A 215 -21.83 -43.68 -39.42
N PHE A 216 -20.88 -43.95 -38.52
CA PHE A 216 -20.91 -45.10 -37.61
C PHE A 216 -22.17 -45.13 -36.73
N ALA A 217 -22.57 -44.00 -36.15
CA ALA A 217 -23.77 -43.92 -35.34
C ALA A 217 -25.03 -44.21 -36.18
N LEU A 218 -25.14 -43.62 -37.38
CA LEU A 218 -26.24 -43.89 -38.31
C LEU A 218 -26.30 -45.36 -38.74
N ASP A 219 -25.17 -45.97 -39.07
CA ASP A 219 -25.09 -47.41 -39.43
C ASP A 219 -25.51 -48.33 -38.27
N ARG A 220 -25.30 -47.89 -37.01
CA ARG A 220 -25.73 -48.64 -35.82
C ARG A 220 -27.21 -48.45 -35.52
N ILE A 221 -27.73 -47.22 -35.63
CA ILE A 221 -29.15 -46.90 -35.42
C ILE A 221 -30.02 -47.59 -36.49
N ASN A 222 -29.65 -47.47 -37.78
CA ASN A 222 -30.33 -48.13 -38.90
C ASN A 222 -30.29 -49.68 -38.86
N ARG A 223 -29.62 -50.27 -37.86
CA ARG A 223 -29.55 -51.73 -37.62
C ARG A 223 -30.15 -52.16 -36.28
N ASP A 224 -30.60 -51.24 -35.43
CA ASP A 224 -31.22 -51.57 -34.14
C ASP A 224 -32.75 -51.66 -34.29
N PRO A 225 -33.37 -52.85 -34.17
CA PRO A 225 -34.81 -53.02 -34.35
C PRO A 225 -35.66 -52.36 -33.25
N ARG A 226 -35.05 -51.71 -32.24
CA ARG A 226 -35.75 -51.06 -31.12
C ARG A 226 -35.91 -49.55 -31.29
N LEU A 227 -35.11 -48.93 -32.18
CA LEU A 227 -35.01 -47.48 -32.36
C LEU A 227 -35.29 -47.13 -33.83
N LEU A 228 -36.36 -46.38 -34.09
CA LEU A 228 -36.89 -46.09 -35.43
C LEU A 228 -37.15 -47.33 -36.32
N PRO A 229 -37.80 -48.40 -35.80
CA PRO A 229 -38.08 -49.60 -36.60
C PRO A 229 -39.01 -49.28 -37.79
N GLY A 230 -38.49 -49.40 -39.01
CA GLY A 230 -39.23 -49.11 -40.25
C GLY A 230 -39.02 -47.71 -40.84
N VAL A 231 -38.12 -46.90 -40.26
CA VAL A 231 -37.71 -45.57 -40.75
C VAL A 231 -36.18 -45.51 -40.85
N ARG A 232 -35.63 -45.25 -42.05
CA ARG A 232 -34.18 -45.14 -42.26
C ARG A 232 -33.70 -43.70 -42.08
N LEU A 233 -32.65 -43.49 -41.29
CA LEU A 233 -31.95 -42.21 -41.18
C LEU A 233 -30.88 -42.06 -42.28
N GLY A 234 -31.00 -40.99 -43.07
CA GLY A 234 -30.01 -40.53 -44.05
C GLY A 234 -29.16 -39.37 -43.54
N ALA A 235 -28.24 -38.88 -44.37
CA ALA A 235 -27.30 -37.81 -44.03
C ALA A 235 -27.07 -36.82 -45.18
N HIS A 236 -26.80 -35.56 -44.84
CA HIS A 236 -26.31 -34.53 -45.76
C HIS A 236 -25.20 -33.76 -45.05
N ILE A 237 -23.93 -34.10 -45.32
CA ILE A 237 -22.78 -33.61 -44.56
C ILE A 237 -21.96 -32.62 -45.38
N LEU A 238 -21.67 -31.47 -44.76
CA LEU A 238 -20.92 -30.34 -45.29
C LEU A 238 -19.65 -30.09 -44.46
N ASP A 239 -18.63 -29.53 -45.12
CA ASP A 239 -17.36 -29.16 -44.49
C ASP A 239 -17.36 -27.71 -44.02
N SER A 240 -16.99 -27.48 -42.76
CA SER A 240 -16.89 -26.16 -42.14
C SER A 240 -15.53 -25.46 -42.37
N CYS A 241 -14.53 -26.15 -42.94
CA CYS A 241 -13.14 -25.69 -43.18
C CYS A 241 -12.48 -24.96 -42.00
N SER A 242 -12.88 -25.28 -40.76
CA SER A 242 -12.45 -24.59 -39.53
C SER A 242 -12.57 -23.05 -39.59
N LYS A 243 -13.57 -22.53 -40.32
CA LYS A 243 -13.72 -21.10 -40.66
C LYS A 243 -15.19 -20.66 -40.54
N ASP A 244 -15.48 -19.84 -39.53
CA ASP A 244 -16.84 -19.50 -39.11
C ASP A 244 -17.74 -18.94 -40.24
N THR A 245 -17.20 -18.06 -41.09
CA THR A 245 -17.95 -17.45 -42.21
C THR A 245 -18.34 -18.48 -43.27
N HIS A 246 -17.41 -19.40 -43.60
CA HIS A 246 -17.67 -20.49 -44.53
C HIS A 246 -18.62 -21.52 -43.92
N ALA A 247 -18.45 -21.86 -42.64
CA ALA A 247 -19.35 -22.74 -41.92
C ALA A 247 -20.80 -22.20 -41.87
N LEU A 248 -20.98 -20.89 -41.75
CA LEU A 248 -22.30 -20.24 -41.84
C LEU A 248 -22.87 -20.28 -43.26
N GLU A 249 -22.06 -19.99 -44.29
CA GLU A 249 -22.44 -20.11 -45.70
C GLU A 249 -22.89 -21.54 -46.06
N GLN A 250 -22.17 -22.56 -45.57
CA GLN A 250 -22.57 -23.94 -45.70
C GLN A 250 -23.85 -24.25 -44.92
N ALA A 251 -24.03 -23.69 -43.73
CA ALA A 251 -25.24 -23.91 -42.92
C ALA A 251 -26.52 -23.31 -43.55
N LEU A 252 -26.41 -22.29 -44.41
CA LEU A 252 -27.55 -21.79 -45.21
C LEU A 252 -28.10 -22.85 -46.16
N ASP A 253 -27.27 -23.77 -46.65
CA ASP A 253 -27.69 -24.82 -47.60
C ASP A 253 -28.75 -25.76 -47.00
N PHE A 254 -28.61 -26.10 -45.71
CA PHE A 254 -29.62 -26.86 -44.96
C PHE A 254 -30.99 -26.15 -44.90
N VAL A 255 -31.00 -24.80 -44.98
CA VAL A 255 -32.19 -23.96 -44.86
C VAL A 255 -32.85 -23.68 -46.21
N ARG A 256 -32.11 -23.77 -47.33
CA ARG A 256 -32.66 -23.62 -48.70
C ARG A 256 -33.87 -24.52 -48.94
N ALA A 257 -33.79 -25.77 -48.51
CA ALA A 257 -34.88 -26.74 -48.58
C ALA A 257 -36.18 -26.28 -47.89
N SER A 258 -36.11 -25.44 -46.86
CA SER A 258 -37.27 -24.90 -46.16
C SER A 258 -37.73 -23.57 -46.75
N LEU A 259 -36.80 -22.73 -47.22
CA LEU A 259 -37.11 -21.46 -47.91
C LEU A 259 -37.85 -21.71 -49.24
N SER A 260 -37.37 -22.65 -50.07
CA SER A 260 -37.98 -23.02 -51.35
C SER A 260 -39.38 -23.66 -51.23
N ARG A 261 -39.83 -24.00 -50.01
CA ARG A 261 -41.20 -24.46 -49.72
C ARG A 261 -42.08 -23.38 -49.06
N GLY A 262 -41.48 -22.28 -48.61
CA GLY A 262 -42.21 -21.09 -48.13
C GLY A 262 -42.61 -20.14 -49.26
N ALA A 263 -41.92 -20.23 -50.41
CA ALA A 263 -42.43 -19.68 -51.67
C ALA A 263 -43.59 -20.57 -52.16
N ASP A 264 -44.81 -20.08 -52.01
CA ASP A 264 -46.02 -20.74 -52.53
C ASP A 264 -45.93 -20.92 -54.06
N GLY A 265 -46.62 -21.92 -54.58
CA GLY A 265 -46.34 -22.60 -55.86
C GLY A 265 -46.60 -21.82 -57.14
N SER A 266 -46.01 -20.62 -57.29
CA SER A 266 -45.94 -19.89 -58.55
C SER A 266 -45.05 -20.65 -59.53
N ARG A 267 -45.64 -21.63 -60.23
CA ARG A 267 -45.04 -22.34 -61.36
C ARG A 267 -44.39 -21.32 -62.30
N HIS A 268 -43.07 -21.28 -62.33
CA HIS A 268 -42.35 -20.43 -63.28
C HIS A 268 -42.57 -21.00 -64.68
N ILE A 269 -43.48 -20.37 -65.42
CA ILE A 269 -43.72 -20.65 -66.83
C ILE A 269 -42.73 -19.82 -67.62
N CYS A 270 -41.89 -20.48 -68.41
CA CYS A 270 -40.95 -19.84 -69.31
C CYS A 270 -41.69 -19.12 -70.46
N PRO A 271 -41.06 -18.16 -71.18
CA PRO A 271 -41.72 -17.40 -72.24
C PRO A 271 -42.25 -18.22 -73.43
N ASP A 272 -41.86 -19.49 -73.53
CA ASP A 272 -42.31 -20.49 -74.51
C ASP A 272 -43.56 -21.29 -74.05
N GLY A 273 -44.05 -21.05 -72.83
CA GLY A 273 -45.15 -21.81 -72.23
C GLY A 273 -44.73 -23.11 -71.52
N SER A 274 -43.43 -23.43 -71.48
CA SER A 274 -42.93 -24.58 -70.73
C SER A 274 -42.92 -24.31 -69.22
N TYR A 275 -43.10 -25.36 -68.41
CA TYR A 275 -42.87 -25.27 -66.97
C TYR A 275 -41.38 -25.41 -66.69
N ALA A 276 -40.82 -24.56 -65.84
CA ALA A 276 -39.47 -24.72 -65.34
C ALA A 276 -39.30 -26.11 -64.69
N THR A 277 -38.47 -26.95 -65.28
CA THR A 277 -38.04 -28.21 -64.67
C THR A 277 -37.17 -27.89 -63.46
N HIS A 278 -37.77 -27.97 -62.26
CA HIS A 278 -37.01 -27.92 -61.01
C HIS A 278 -36.03 -29.10 -60.97
N GLY A 279 -34.76 -28.84 -61.28
CA GLY A 279 -33.67 -29.75 -60.93
C GLY A 279 -33.67 -29.99 -59.42
N ASP A 280 -33.51 -31.25 -59.02
CA ASP A 280 -33.59 -31.82 -57.66
C ASP A 280 -34.07 -30.89 -56.55
N ALA A 281 -35.34 -31.07 -56.16
CA ALA A 281 -35.95 -30.35 -55.05
C ALA A 281 -35.07 -30.49 -53.77
N PRO A 282 -34.55 -29.38 -53.20
CA PRO A 282 -33.49 -29.44 -52.19
C PRO A 282 -33.88 -30.25 -50.96
N THR A 283 -32.99 -31.16 -50.54
CA THR A 283 -33.24 -32.19 -49.53
C THR A 283 -33.70 -31.61 -48.19
N ALA A 284 -34.90 -31.98 -47.74
CA ALA A 284 -35.48 -31.48 -46.48
C ALA A 284 -34.75 -32.02 -45.24
N ILE A 285 -33.87 -31.18 -44.66
CA ILE A 285 -33.14 -31.50 -43.44
C ILE A 285 -34.07 -31.52 -42.23
N THR A 286 -34.05 -32.61 -41.47
CA THR A 286 -34.91 -32.83 -40.29
C THR A 286 -34.32 -32.23 -39.01
N GLY A 287 -32.99 -32.25 -38.89
CA GLY A 287 -32.22 -31.72 -37.77
C GLY A 287 -30.73 -31.75 -38.11
N VAL A 288 -29.89 -30.99 -37.39
CA VAL A 288 -28.45 -30.84 -37.70
C VAL A 288 -27.57 -31.27 -36.53
N ILE A 289 -26.62 -32.16 -36.81
CA ILE A 289 -25.54 -32.57 -35.90
C ILE A 289 -24.29 -31.78 -36.30
N GLY A 290 -24.10 -30.61 -35.70
CA GLY A 290 -23.17 -29.64 -36.28
C GLY A 290 -23.03 -28.32 -35.51
N GLY A 291 -22.18 -27.47 -36.09
CA GLY A 291 -21.55 -26.37 -35.37
C GLY A 291 -20.41 -26.91 -34.51
N SER A 292 -19.18 -26.84 -35.03
CA SER A 292 -17.94 -27.07 -34.25
C SER A 292 -17.41 -25.79 -33.61
N TYR A 293 -18.02 -24.64 -33.94
CA TYR A 293 -17.71 -23.30 -33.44
C TYR A 293 -19.03 -22.63 -33.04
N SER A 294 -18.98 -21.74 -32.05
CA SER A 294 -20.18 -21.15 -31.43
C SER A 294 -20.93 -20.19 -32.34
N ASP A 295 -20.21 -19.55 -33.26
CA ASP A 295 -20.70 -18.60 -34.26
C ASP A 295 -21.69 -19.22 -35.28
N VAL A 296 -21.86 -20.55 -35.29
CA VAL A 296 -22.58 -21.30 -36.33
C VAL A 296 -23.85 -21.97 -35.78
N SER A 297 -24.93 -21.19 -35.71
CA SER A 297 -26.27 -21.63 -35.27
C SER A 297 -27.35 -21.30 -36.31
N ILE A 298 -28.33 -22.18 -36.51
CA ILE A 298 -29.42 -22.00 -37.49
C ILE A 298 -30.83 -22.25 -36.92
N GLN A 299 -31.86 -21.82 -37.64
CA GLN A 299 -33.28 -21.99 -37.29
C GLN A 299 -33.83 -23.41 -37.60
N ILE A 300 -33.01 -24.44 -37.44
CA ILE A 300 -33.35 -25.87 -37.57
C ILE A 300 -32.86 -26.56 -36.28
N PRO A 301 -33.58 -27.54 -35.70
CA PRO A 301 -33.15 -28.24 -34.49
C PRO A 301 -31.72 -28.77 -34.60
N GLN A 302 -30.83 -28.15 -33.82
CA GLN A 302 -29.38 -28.36 -33.91
C GLN A 302 -28.88 -28.95 -32.59
N ILE A 303 -28.13 -30.05 -32.67
CA ILE A 303 -27.41 -30.62 -31.52
C ILE A 303 -25.91 -30.54 -31.80
N SER A 304 -25.22 -29.61 -31.14
CA SER A 304 -23.76 -29.50 -31.24
C SER A 304 -23.06 -30.49 -30.31
N TYR A 305 -21.90 -30.96 -30.76
CA TYR A 305 -20.97 -31.83 -30.04
C TYR A 305 -19.70 -31.10 -29.58
N ALA A 306 -19.59 -29.78 -29.81
CA ALA A 306 -18.37 -29.01 -29.55
C ALA A 306 -18.53 -27.50 -29.28
N SER A 307 -19.67 -26.87 -29.56
CA SER A 307 -19.86 -25.42 -29.32
C SER A 307 -20.22 -25.14 -27.86
N THR A 308 -19.23 -24.77 -27.04
CA THR A 308 -19.36 -24.63 -25.58
C THR A 308 -19.68 -23.21 -25.08
N SER A 309 -19.71 -22.17 -25.94
CA SER A 309 -19.95 -20.78 -25.50
C SER A 309 -21.24 -20.63 -24.67
N ALA A 310 -21.16 -19.87 -23.57
CA ALA A 310 -22.30 -19.60 -22.70
C ALA A 310 -23.43 -18.82 -23.39
N LYS A 311 -23.14 -18.04 -24.45
CA LYS A 311 -24.15 -17.29 -25.22
C LYS A 311 -25.24 -18.19 -25.82
N LEU A 312 -24.93 -19.43 -26.16
CA LEU A 312 -25.84 -20.38 -26.82
C LEU A 312 -26.96 -20.94 -25.91
N SER A 313 -26.85 -20.71 -24.60
CA SER A 313 -27.91 -21.04 -23.63
C SER A 313 -29.10 -20.07 -23.70
N ASP A 314 -28.93 -18.87 -24.29
CA ASP A 314 -29.97 -17.86 -24.45
C ASP A 314 -31.05 -18.27 -25.48
N LYS A 315 -32.22 -18.72 -24.98
CA LYS A 315 -33.36 -19.12 -25.81
C LYS A 315 -34.26 -17.98 -26.30
N SER A 316 -33.89 -16.71 -26.04
CA SER A 316 -34.45 -15.59 -26.79
C SER A 316 -33.80 -15.43 -28.16
N ARG A 317 -32.56 -15.94 -28.33
CA ARG A 317 -31.78 -15.87 -29.58
C ARG A 317 -31.56 -17.21 -30.27
N TYR A 318 -31.39 -18.29 -29.49
CA TYR A 318 -30.97 -19.62 -29.98
C TYR A 318 -32.04 -20.68 -29.63
N ASP A 319 -33.27 -20.46 -30.10
CA ASP A 319 -34.48 -21.16 -29.63
C ASP A 319 -34.62 -22.63 -30.07
N TYR A 320 -33.78 -23.10 -31.00
CA TYR A 320 -33.68 -24.50 -31.45
C TYR A 320 -32.28 -25.12 -31.27
N PHE A 321 -31.39 -24.48 -30.50
CA PHE A 321 -30.04 -24.99 -30.24
C PHE A 321 -29.97 -25.84 -28.96
N ALA A 322 -29.40 -27.04 -29.04
CA ALA A 322 -29.01 -27.88 -27.91
C ALA A 322 -27.58 -28.42 -28.13
N ARG A 323 -26.98 -29.04 -27.10
CA ARG A 323 -25.63 -29.61 -27.19
C ARG A 323 -25.39 -30.71 -26.18
N THR A 324 -24.65 -31.74 -26.60
CA THR A 324 -24.23 -32.85 -25.72
C THR A 324 -23.03 -32.49 -24.83
N VAL A 325 -22.47 -31.29 -25.00
CA VAL A 325 -21.38 -30.73 -24.20
C VAL A 325 -21.90 -29.61 -23.27
N PRO A 326 -21.27 -29.38 -22.10
CA PRO A 326 -21.64 -28.31 -21.18
C PRO A 326 -21.20 -26.90 -21.65
N PRO A 327 -21.79 -25.82 -21.09
CA PRO A 327 -21.31 -24.45 -21.29
C PRO A 327 -19.96 -24.16 -20.61
N ASP A 328 -19.20 -23.23 -21.22
CA ASP A 328 -17.89 -22.74 -20.74
C ASP A 328 -17.93 -22.14 -19.33
N PHE A 329 -19.09 -21.78 -18.79
CA PHE A 329 -19.22 -21.35 -17.39
C PHE A 329 -18.73 -22.43 -16.40
N PHE A 330 -19.02 -23.72 -16.67
CA PHE A 330 -18.50 -24.80 -15.83
C PHE A 330 -16.98 -24.99 -16.02
N GLN A 331 -16.46 -24.71 -17.21
CA GLN A 331 -15.04 -24.74 -17.53
C GLN A 331 -14.28 -23.63 -16.76
N ALA A 332 -14.78 -22.40 -16.83
CA ALA A 332 -14.31 -21.24 -16.08
C ALA A 332 -14.28 -21.50 -14.57
N LYS A 333 -15.37 -22.06 -14.02
CA LYS A 333 -15.47 -22.46 -12.62
C LYS A 333 -14.39 -23.50 -12.24
N ALA A 334 -14.23 -24.55 -13.03
CA ALA A 334 -13.21 -25.58 -12.80
C ALA A 334 -11.79 -25.00 -12.82
N MET A 335 -11.48 -24.09 -13.76
CA MET A 335 -10.17 -23.43 -13.85
C MET A 335 -9.92 -22.52 -12.63
N ALA A 336 -10.89 -21.71 -12.21
CA ALA A 336 -10.77 -20.87 -11.02
C ALA A 336 -10.59 -21.70 -9.72
N GLU A 337 -11.17 -22.90 -9.66
CA GLU A 337 -10.97 -23.83 -8.54
C GLU A 337 -9.58 -24.49 -8.56
N ILE A 338 -9.03 -24.82 -9.74
CA ILE A 338 -7.63 -25.29 -9.89
C ILE A 338 -6.66 -24.21 -9.40
N LEU A 339 -6.85 -22.95 -9.82
CA LEU A 339 -6.00 -21.84 -9.35
C LEU A 339 -6.09 -21.65 -7.82
N ARG A 340 -7.31 -21.73 -7.27
CA ARG A 340 -7.54 -21.61 -5.83
C ARG A 340 -6.89 -22.75 -5.03
N PHE A 341 -6.91 -23.98 -5.55
CA PHE A 341 -6.28 -25.15 -4.94
C PHE A 341 -4.76 -24.99 -4.79
N PHE A 342 -4.08 -24.43 -5.80
CA PHE A 342 -2.63 -24.14 -5.75
C PHE A 342 -2.28 -22.81 -5.07
N ASN A 343 -3.25 -22.10 -4.48
CA ASN A 343 -3.08 -20.76 -3.87
C ASN A 343 -2.48 -19.70 -4.81
N TRP A 344 -2.77 -19.79 -6.11
CA TRP A 344 -2.41 -18.77 -7.09
C TRP A 344 -3.44 -17.64 -7.07
N THR A 345 -3.01 -16.42 -6.77
CA THR A 345 -3.89 -15.24 -6.58
C THR A 345 -3.65 -14.11 -7.59
N TYR A 346 -2.66 -14.25 -8.48
CA TYR A 346 -2.35 -13.26 -9.51
C TYR A 346 -1.87 -13.95 -10.79
N VAL A 347 -2.71 -13.96 -11.82
CA VAL A 347 -2.49 -14.71 -13.07
C VAL A 347 -2.63 -13.80 -14.29
N SER A 348 -2.04 -14.16 -15.41
CA SER A 348 -2.31 -13.50 -16.69
C SER A 348 -3.32 -14.31 -17.50
N THR A 349 -4.08 -13.66 -18.37
CA THR A 349 -5.11 -14.32 -19.22
C THR A 349 -4.82 -14.10 -20.70
N VAL A 350 -5.11 -15.10 -21.53
CA VAL A 350 -5.10 -14.98 -23.01
C VAL A 350 -6.36 -15.62 -23.58
N ALA A 351 -7.06 -14.89 -24.45
CA ALA A 351 -8.33 -15.30 -25.05
C ALA A 351 -8.32 -15.21 -26.58
N SER A 352 -8.92 -16.20 -27.25
CA SER A 352 -9.18 -16.15 -28.70
C SER A 352 -10.33 -15.21 -29.04
N GLU A 353 -10.16 -14.30 -30.01
CA GLU A 353 -11.26 -13.45 -30.53
C GLU A 353 -12.46 -14.28 -31.00
N GLY A 354 -13.68 -13.89 -30.59
CA GLY A 354 -14.94 -14.56 -30.93
C GLY A 354 -15.61 -15.24 -29.73
N ASP A 355 -16.84 -15.73 -29.95
CA ASP A 355 -17.79 -16.07 -28.88
C ASP A 355 -17.34 -17.18 -27.91
N TYR A 356 -16.38 -18.03 -28.29
CA TYR A 356 -15.74 -18.98 -27.36
C TYR A 356 -14.78 -18.27 -26.40
N GLY A 357 -13.67 -17.73 -26.90
CA GLY A 357 -12.56 -17.28 -26.05
C GLY A 357 -12.93 -16.05 -25.21
N GLU A 358 -13.69 -15.11 -25.77
CA GLU A 358 -14.08 -13.90 -25.04
C GLU A 358 -15.08 -14.20 -23.93
N THR A 359 -16.13 -15.00 -24.18
CA THR A 359 -17.11 -15.30 -23.12
C THR A 359 -16.60 -16.29 -22.10
N GLY A 360 -15.72 -17.21 -22.51
CA GLY A 360 -15.02 -18.11 -21.60
C GLY A 360 -14.09 -17.35 -20.64
N ILE A 361 -13.33 -16.36 -21.13
CA ILE A 361 -12.48 -15.56 -20.25
C ILE A 361 -13.27 -14.58 -19.37
N GLU A 362 -14.35 -13.99 -19.87
CA GLU A 362 -15.27 -13.16 -19.06
C GLU A 362 -15.90 -13.97 -17.90
N ALA A 363 -16.35 -15.20 -18.17
CA ALA A 363 -16.84 -16.12 -17.15
C ALA A 363 -15.74 -16.53 -16.15
N PHE A 364 -14.51 -16.77 -16.63
CA PHE A 364 -13.36 -17.06 -15.78
C PHE A 364 -13.00 -15.87 -14.88
N GLU A 365 -12.98 -14.64 -15.39
CA GLU A 365 -12.71 -13.45 -14.59
C GLU A 365 -13.73 -13.28 -13.45
N LEU A 366 -15.01 -13.59 -13.69
CA LEU A 366 -16.04 -13.55 -12.67
C LEU A 366 -15.80 -14.60 -11.56
N GLU A 367 -15.56 -15.86 -11.95
CA GLU A 367 -15.28 -16.96 -11.01
C GLU A 367 -13.93 -16.78 -10.27
N ALA A 368 -12.95 -16.13 -10.89
CA ALA A 368 -11.66 -15.77 -10.30
C ALA A 368 -11.80 -14.66 -9.25
N ARG A 369 -12.51 -13.57 -9.57
CA ARG A 369 -12.81 -12.48 -8.62
C ARG A 369 -13.56 -13.01 -7.40
N ALA A 370 -14.54 -13.89 -7.59
CA ALA A 370 -15.29 -14.56 -6.52
C ALA A 370 -14.42 -15.44 -5.58
N ARG A 371 -13.17 -15.76 -5.97
CA ARG A 371 -12.20 -16.56 -5.20
C ARG A 371 -10.97 -15.77 -4.75
N ASN A 372 -11.01 -14.43 -4.85
CA ASN A 372 -9.89 -13.51 -4.56
C ASN A 372 -8.64 -13.77 -5.43
N ILE A 373 -8.85 -14.01 -6.72
CA ILE A 373 -7.81 -14.17 -7.74
C ILE A 373 -7.92 -12.99 -8.71
N CYS A 374 -6.80 -12.28 -8.91
CA CYS A 374 -6.74 -11.11 -9.79
C CYS A 374 -6.01 -11.41 -11.11
N VAL A 375 -6.37 -10.66 -12.15
CA VAL A 375 -5.75 -10.72 -13.47
C VAL A 375 -4.69 -9.63 -13.62
N ALA A 376 -3.49 -10.00 -14.09
CA ALA A 376 -2.32 -9.14 -14.20
C ALA A 376 -2.22 -8.38 -15.53
N THR A 377 -2.60 -9.06 -16.61
CA THR A 377 -2.92 -8.53 -17.94
C THR A 377 -3.86 -9.52 -18.65
N SER A 378 -4.66 -9.04 -19.60
CA SER A 378 -5.64 -9.83 -20.35
C SER A 378 -5.45 -9.60 -21.84
N GLU A 379 -4.73 -10.51 -22.49
CA GLU A 379 -4.34 -10.41 -23.89
C GLU A 379 -5.36 -11.10 -24.81
N LYS A 380 -5.55 -10.59 -26.03
CA LYS A 380 -6.39 -11.25 -27.05
C LYS A 380 -5.56 -11.72 -28.24
N VAL A 381 -5.84 -12.94 -28.70
CA VAL A 381 -5.27 -13.52 -29.93
C VAL A 381 -6.31 -13.58 -31.03
N GLY A 382 -6.06 -12.79 -32.08
CA GLY A 382 -7.01 -12.50 -33.14
C GLY A 382 -6.90 -13.37 -34.39
N ARG A 383 -8.03 -13.46 -35.11
CA ARG A 383 -8.30 -14.45 -36.17
C ARG A 383 -7.32 -14.43 -37.35
N ALA A 384 -6.45 -13.43 -37.48
CA ALA A 384 -5.46 -13.29 -38.56
C ALA A 384 -4.10 -12.72 -38.10
N MET A 385 -3.71 -12.92 -36.83
CA MET A 385 -2.45 -12.39 -36.30
C MET A 385 -1.19 -12.95 -36.99
N SER A 386 -0.20 -12.09 -37.18
CA SER A 386 1.13 -12.49 -37.66
C SER A 386 1.97 -13.13 -36.53
N ARG A 387 3.00 -13.91 -36.90
CA ARG A 387 3.93 -14.54 -35.93
C ARG A 387 4.59 -13.54 -34.98
N ALA A 388 4.88 -12.32 -35.45
CA ALA A 388 5.45 -11.24 -34.65
C ALA A 388 4.44 -10.68 -33.62
N ALA A 389 3.14 -10.71 -33.93
CA ALA A 389 2.09 -10.27 -33.02
C ALA A 389 1.82 -11.30 -31.90
N PHE A 390 1.87 -12.61 -32.18
CA PHE A 390 1.88 -13.66 -31.13
C PHE A 390 3.07 -13.51 -30.17
N GLU A 391 4.25 -13.12 -30.67
CA GLU A 391 5.37 -12.77 -29.81
C GLU A 391 5.16 -11.45 -29.05
N GLY A 392 4.35 -10.53 -29.57
CA GLY A 392 3.89 -9.34 -28.85
C GLY A 392 3.10 -9.71 -27.60
N VAL A 393 2.15 -10.63 -27.71
CA VAL A 393 1.38 -11.20 -26.58
C VAL A 393 2.32 -11.83 -25.55
N VAL A 394 3.26 -12.68 -25.97
CA VAL A 394 4.23 -13.28 -25.03
C VAL A 394 5.12 -12.22 -24.34
N ARG A 395 5.52 -11.16 -25.05
CA ARG A 395 6.25 -10.03 -24.44
C ARG A 395 5.39 -9.26 -23.44
N ALA A 396 4.08 -9.09 -23.67
CA ALA A 396 3.16 -8.46 -22.72
C ALA A 396 3.00 -9.31 -21.44
N LEU A 397 2.86 -10.63 -21.57
CA LEU A 397 2.87 -11.55 -20.42
C LEU A 397 4.17 -11.45 -19.61
N LEU A 398 5.33 -11.35 -20.28
CA LEU A 398 6.64 -11.19 -19.62
C LEU A 398 6.82 -9.85 -18.88
N GLN A 399 6.03 -8.81 -19.17
CA GLN A 399 6.03 -7.55 -18.42
C GLN A 399 5.41 -7.67 -17.02
N LYS A 400 4.76 -8.81 -16.71
CA LYS A 400 4.13 -9.11 -15.41
C LYS A 400 4.85 -10.26 -14.70
N PRO A 401 6.11 -10.11 -14.27
CA PRO A 401 6.95 -11.22 -13.78
C PRO A 401 6.42 -11.91 -12.50
N SER A 402 5.50 -11.29 -11.76
CA SER A 402 4.82 -11.88 -10.59
C SER A 402 3.66 -12.82 -10.97
N ALA A 403 3.19 -12.77 -12.23
CA ALA A 403 2.15 -13.63 -12.78
C ALA A 403 2.79 -14.74 -13.63
N ARG A 404 3.28 -15.80 -12.97
CA ARG A 404 3.92 -16.96 -13.64
C ARG A 404 2.91 -17.92 -14.27
N VAL A 405 1.67 -17.88 -13.81
CA VAL A 405 0.56 -18.69 -14.32
C VAL A 405 -0.20 -17.92 -15.40
N ALA A 406 -0.44 -18.57 -16.54
CA ALA A 406 -1.14 -18.00 -17.67
C ALA A 406 -2.35 -18.87 -18.06
N VAL A 407 -3.54 -18.27 -18.02
CA VAL A 407 -4.83 -18.91 -18.26
C VAL A 407 -5.24 -18.76 -19.72
N LEU A 408 -5.55 -19.87 -20.40
CA LEU A 408 -5.80 -19.89 -21.85
C LEU A 408 -7.23 -20.31 -22.20
N PHE A 409 -8.04 -19.33 -22.64
CA PHE A 409 -9.31 -19.56 -23.34
C PHE A 409 -9.10 -19.38 -24.85
N THR A 410 -8.27 -20.26 -25.42
CA THR A 410 -7.84 -20.20 -26.82
C THR A 410 -8.23 -21.45 -27.60
N ARG A 411 -8.43 -21.29 -28.92
CA ARG A 411 -8.60 -22.40 -29.87
C ARG A 411 -7.27 -23.16 -30.04
N SER A 412 -7.33 -24.43 -30.44
CA SER A 412 -6.14 -25.28 -30.69
C SER A 412 -5.10 -24.62 -31.60
N GLU A 413 -5.57 -23.96 -32.65
CA GLU A 413 -4.79 -23.24 -33.65
C GLU A 413 -4.06 -22.02 -33.06
N ASP A 414 -4.74 -21.22 -32.23
CA ASP A 414 -4.16 -20.04 -31.58
C ASP A 414 -3.21 -20.45 -30.44
N ALA A 415 -3.54 -21.51 -29.70
CA ALA A 415 -2.69 -22.09 -28.66
C ALA A 415 -1.37 -22.61 -29.23
N ARG A 416 -1.39 -23.31 -30.38
CA ARG A 416 -0.17 -23.82 -31.04
C ARG A 416 0.78 -22.70 -31.44
N GLU A 417 0.29 -21.61 -32.04
CA GLU A 417 1.15 -20.50 -32.45
C GLU A 417 1.65 -19.67 -31.24
N LEU A 418 0.89 -19.60 -30.15
CA LEU A 418 1.31 -18.99 -28.88
C LEU A 418 2.43 -19.81 -28.19
N LEU A 419 2.31 -21.14 -28.16
CA LEU A 419 3.38 -22.04 -27.67
C LEU A 419 4.63 -21.94 -28.55
N ALA A 420 4.45 -21.91 -29.87
CA ALA A 420 5.55 -21.69 -30.81
C ALA A 420 6.22 -20.32 -30.61
N ALA A 421 5.48 -19.27 -30.27
CA ALA A 421 6.03 -17.95 -29.93
C ALA A 421 6.77 -17.96 -28.60
N THR A 422 6.22 -18.63 -27.59
CA THR A 422 6.85 -18.85 -26.27
C THR A 422 8.21 -19.52 -26.42
N ARG A 423 8.27 -20.61 -27.21
CA ARG A 423 9.52 -21.30 -27.55
C ARG A 423 10.51 -20.40 -28.29
N ARG A 424 10.07 -19.62 -29.29
CA ARG A 424 10.97 -18.69 -30.02
C ARG A 424 11.61 -17.62 -29.13
N LEU A 425 10.94 -17.25 -28.04
CA LEU A 425 11.41 -16.26 -27.07
C LEU A 425 12.12 -16.87 -25.86
N ASN A 426 12.28 -18.20 -25.80
CA ASN A 426 12.78 -18.94 -24.62
C ASN A 426 12.05 -18.57 -23.31
N ALA A 427 10.75 -18.28 -23.40
CA ALA A 427 9.91 -17.94 -22.25
C ALA A 427 9.39 -19.21 -21.55
N SER A 428 8.98 -19.08 -20.29
CA SER A 428 8.41 -20.17 -19.49
C SER A 428 7.29 -19.65 -18.58
N PHE A 429 6.17 -20.36 -18.59
CA PHE A 429 4.94 -20.05 -17.84
C PHE A 429 4.29 -21.37 -17.40
N THR A 430 3.55 -21.35 -16.30
CA THR A 430 2.65 -22.45 -15.93
C THR A 430 1.30 -22.24 -16.62
N TRP A 431 1.07 -22.93 -17.73
CA TRP A 431 -0.19 -22.82 -18.47
C TRP A 431 -1.34 -23.52 -17.74
N VAL A 432 -2.52 -22.88 -17.73
CA VAL A 432 -3.79 -23.48 -17.32
C VAL A 432 -4.78 -23.29 -18.47
N ALA A 433 -5.02 -24.34 -19.26
CA ALA A 433 -5.72 -24.22 -20.56
C ALA A 433 -7.05 -24.96 -20.63
N SER A 434 -7.99 -24.34 -21.35
CA SER A 434 -9.32 -24.85 -21.72
C SER A 434 -9.26 -26.05 -22.68
N ASP A 435 -10.42 -26.66 -22.96
CA ASP A 435 -10.53 -27.86 -23.83
C ASP A 435 -10.38 -27.57 -25.35
N GLY A 436 -10.18 -26.30 -25.71
CA GLY A 436 -9.60 -25.90 -26.98
C GLY A 436 -8.14 -26.35 -27.15
N TRP A 437 -7.40 -26.53 -26.05
CA TRP A 437 -6.14 -27.28 -26.01
C TRP A 437 -6.43 -28.74 -25.61
N GLY A 438 -7.06 -28.99 -24.46
CA GLY A 438 -7.39 -30.34 -23.99
C GLY A 438 -6.17 -31.26 -23.90
N ALA A 439 -6.30 -32.52 -24.34
CA ALA A 439 -5.21 -33.50 -24.41
C ALA A 439 -4.66 -33.69 -25.85
N LEU A 440 -4.67 -32.63 -26.68
CA LEU A 440 -4.28 -32.71 -28.09
C LEU A 440 -2.75 -32.60 -28.29
N GLU A 441 -2.10 -33.67 -28.74
CA GLU A 441 -0.67 -33.64 -29.09
C GLU A 441 -0.37 -32.69 -30.28
N SER A 442 -1.34 -32.47 -31.18
CA SER A 442 -1.21 -31.54 -32.32
C SER A 442 -1.11 -30.05 -31.95
N VAL A 443 -1.43 -29.69 -30.69
CA VAL A 443 -1.28 -28.32 -30.16
C VAL A 443 0.13 -28.08 -29.62
N VAL A 444 0.76 -29.12 -29.07
CA VAL A 444 2.09 -29.06 -28.43
C VAL A 444 3.23 -29.48 -29.35
N ALA A 445 2.93 -30.14 -30.48
CA ALA A 445 3.90 -30.64 -31.45
C ALA A 445 4.96 -29.60 -31.86
N GLY A 446 6.23 -29.98 -31.67
CA GLY A 446 7.42 -29.17 -31.90
C GLY A 446 7.66 -28.06 -30.86
N SER A 447 6.77 -27.84 -29.89
CA SER A 447 6.91 -26.85 -28.82
C SER A 447 6.74 -27.47 -27.43
N GLU A 448 7.07 -28.75 -27.29
CA GLU A 448 6.78 -29.60 -26.14
C GLU A 448 7.40 -29.06 -24.84
N GLY A 449 8.65 -28.60 -24.89
CA GLY A 449 9.34 -27.99 -23.74
C GLY A 449 8.79 -26.62 -23.31
N ALA A 450 7.99 -25.96 -24.16
CA ALA A 450 7.24 -24.75 -23.78
C ALA A 450 5.85 -25.07 -23.20
N ALA A 451 5.42 -26.33 -23.32
CA ALA A 451 4.17 -26.88 -22.76
C ALA A 451 4.40 -27.74 -21.51
N GLU A 452 5.65 -28.09 -21.18
CA GLU A 452 5.99 -28.93 -20.03
C GLU A 452 5.49 -28.32 -18.70
N GLY A 453 4.79 -29.12 -17.91
CA GLY A 453 4.16 -28.70 -16.66
C GLY A 453 2.83 -27.95 -16.83
N ALA A 454 2.30 -27.79 -18.05
CA ALA A 454 0.95 -27.27 -18.25
C ALA A 454 -0.10 -28.13 -17.53
N ILE A 455 -1.16 -27.49 -17.03
CA ILE A 455 -2.43 -28.13 -16.69
C ILE A 455 -3.42 -27.82 -17.80
N THR A 456 -4.06 -28.85 -18.34
CA THR A 456 -5.13 -28.70 -19.33
C THR A 456 -6.38 -29.40 -18.83
N ILE A 457 -7.55 -28.87 -19.18
CA ILE A 457 -8.82 -29.53 -18.91
C ILE A 457 -9.51 -29.93 -20.21
N GLU A 458 -10.18 -31.07 -20.18
CA GLU A 458 -10.87 -31.64 -21.32
C GLU A 458 -12.25 -32.14 -20.87
N LEU A 459 -13.23 -32.12 -21.76
CA LEU A 459 -14.55 -32.70 -21.48
C LEU A 459 -14.42 -34.17 -21.05
N ALA A 460 -15.19 -34.58 -20.03
CA ALA A 460 -15.13 -35.95 -19.53
C ALA A 460 -15.72 -36.95 -20.54
N SER A 461 -14.84 -37.63 -21.28
CA SER A 461 -15.17 -38.66 -22.26
C SER A 461 -14.49 -40.01 -21.97
N TYR A 462 -14.88 -41.03 -22.72
CA TYR A 462 -14.20 -42.31 -22.84
C TYR A 462 -13.98 -42.68 -24.32
N PRO A 463 -12.92 -43.43 -24.68
CA PRO A 463 -12.76 -43.98 -26.01
C PRO A 463 -13.84 -45.04 -26.30
N ILE A 464 -14.22 -45.19 -27.57
CA ILE A 464 -15.26 -46.13 -28.00
C ILE A 464 -14.58 -47.23 -28.82
N SER A 465 -14.38 -48.39 -28.20
CA SER A 465 -13.72 -49.57 -28.80
C SER A 465 -14.27 -49.95 -30.17
N ASP A 466 -15.59 -49.88 -30.32
CA ASP A 466 -16.31 -50.21 -31.54
C ASP A 466 -16.05 -49.21 -32.66
N PHE A 467 -15.97 -47.92 -32.35
CA PHE A 467 -15.60 -46.87 -33.31
C PHE A 467 -14.12 -47.00 -33.70
N ALA A 468 -13.23 -47.19 -32.73
CA ALA A 468 -11.81 -47.43 -32.99
C ALA A 468 -11.59 -48.66 -33.88
N SER A 469 -12.42 -49.70 -33.75
CA SER A 469 -12.35 -50.91 -34.57
C SER A 469 -12.97 -50.71 -35.96
N TYR A 470 -14.07 -49.97 -36.05
CA TYR A 470 -14.68 -49.52 -37.31
C TYR A 470 -13.69 -48.66 -38.13
N PHE A 471 -13.13 -47.60 -37.55
CA PHE A 471 -12.26 -46.66 -38.25
C PHE A 471 -10.98 -47.34 -38.78
N ARG A 472 -10.36 -48.22 -37.97
CA ARG A 472 -9.22 -49.06 -38.39
C ARG A 472 -9.60 -50.23 -39.34
N SER A 473 -10.85 -50.32 -39.77
CA SER A 473 -11.30 -51.25 -40.83
C SER A 473 -11.65 -50.55 -42.14
N LEU A 474 -11.60 -49.21 -42.19
CA LEU A 474 -11.85 -48.43 -43.40
C LEU A 474 -10.65 -48.43 -44.35
N ASP A 475 -10.95 -48.44 -45.64
CA ASP A 475 -9.99 -48.33 -46.74
C ASP A 475 -10.61 -47.51 -47.91
N PRO A 476 -9.81 -47.04 -48.89
CA PRO A 476 -10.25 -46.13 -49.96
C PRO A 476 -11.19 -46.73 -51.03
N TRP A 477 -11.52 -48.02 -50.94
CA TRP A 477 -12.44 -48.73 -51.83
C TRP A 477 -13.76 -49.08 -51.12
N ASN A 478 -13.66 -49.55 -49.87
CA ASN A 478 -14.79 -49.83 -48.99
C ASN A 478 -15.50 -48.53 -48.56
N ASN A 479 -14.75 -47.47 -48.25
CA ASN A 479 -15.32 -46.17 -47.85
C ASN A 479 -15.51 -45.21 -49.04
N SER A 480 -16.20 -45.66 -50.08
CA SER A 480 -16.55 -44.82 -51.24
C SER A 480 -17.57 -43.72 -50.91
N ARG A 481 -18.33 -43.86 -49.81
CA ARG A 481 -19.34 -42.89 -49.37
C ARG A 481 -18.78 -41.57 -48.85
N ASN A 482 -17.51 -41.51 -48.44
CA ASN A 482 -16.88 -40.30 -47.91
C ASN A 482 -15.97 -39.66 -48.97
N PRO A 483 -16.36 -38.53 -49.60
CA PRO A 483 -15.60 -37.93 -50.71
C PRO A 483 -14.24 -37.36 -50.30
N TRP A 484 -14.02 -37.14 -48.99
CA TRP A 484 -12.76 -36.66 -48.44
C TRP A 484 -11.84 -37.78 -47.94
N PHE A 485 -12.31 -39.05 -47.92
CA PHE A 485 -11.52 -40.15 -47.35
C PHE A 485 -10.27 -40.49 -48.16
N ARG A 486 -10.28 -40.24 -49.48
CA ARG A 486 -9.09 -40.37 -50.34
C ARG A 486 -8.05 -39.28 -50.07
N GLU A 487 -8.51 -38.04 -49.95
CA GLU A 487 -7.69 -36.86 -49.65
C GLU A 487 -7.01 -37.00 -48.26
N PHE A 488 -7.77 -37.47 -47.27
CA PHE A 488 -7.26 -37.92 -45.98
C PHE A 488 -6.16 -38.99 -46.11
N TRP A 489 -6.38 -40.01 -46.93
CA TRP A 489 -5.46 -41.14 -47.08
C TRP A 489 -4.14 -40.75 -47.76
N GLU A 490 -4.20 -39.95 -48.83
CA GLU A 490 -3.01 -39.37 -49.48
C GLU A 490 -2.19 -38.55 -48.47
N GLN A 491 -2.84 -37.71 -47.66
CA GLN A 491 -2.18 -36.91 -46.62
C GLN A 491 -1.59 -37.78 -45.49
N ARG A 492 -2.33 -38.77 -44.98
CA ARG A 492 -1.94 -39.60 -43.83
C ARG A 492 -0.75 -40.51 -44.12
N PHE A 493 -0.64 -41.00 -45.36
CA PHE A 493 0.45 -41.91 -45.78
C PHE A 493 1.53 -41.24 -46.65
N GLY A 494 1.38 -39.94 -46.97
CA GLY A 494 2.34 -39.22 -47.83
C GLY A 494 2.42 -39.77 -49.26
N CYS A 495 1.34 -40.37 -49.75
CA CYS A 495 1.27 -41.06 -51.03
C CYS A 495 0.25 -40.40 -51.97
N SER A 496 0.16 -40.88 -53.22
CA SER A 496 -0.95 -40.49 -54.10
C SER A 496 -1.51 -41.68 -54.87
N PHE A 497 -2.83 -41.71 -55.07
CA PHE A 497 -3.55 -42.71 -55.88
C PHE A 497 -3.17 -42.68 -57.37
N ARG A 498 -2.40 -41.67 -57.82
CA ARG A 498 -1.70 -41.71 -59.12
C ARG A 498 -0.63 -42.83 -59.18
N ARG A 499 -0.20 -43.37 -58.04
CA ARG A 499 0.66 -44.56 -57.90
C ARG A 499 -0.16 -45.70 -57.29
N ARG A 500 0.00 -46.93 -57.82
CA ARG A 500 -0.82 -48.09 -57.42
C ARG A 500 -0.65 -48.45 -55.94
N ASP A 501 0.52 -48.19 -55.38
CA ASP A 501 0.93 -48.66 -54.05
C ASP A 501 0.25 -47.89 -52.90
N CYS A 502 -0.26 -46.68 -53.15
CA CYS A 502 -0.90 -45.84 -52.13
C CYS A 502 -2.13 -46.51 -51.51
N ALA A 503 -2.84 -47.36 -52.26
CA ALA A 503 -3.98 -48.12 -51.76
C ALA A 503 -3.60 -49.36 -50.92
N ALA A 504 -2.33 -49.75 -50.85
CA ALA A 504 -1.86 -50.94 -50.12
C ALA A 504 -1.51 -50.69 -48.64
N HIS A 505 -1.56 -49.44 -48.19
CA HIS A 505 -1.40 -49.07 -46.78
C HIS A 505 -2.60 -49.55 -45.92
N SER A 506 -2.50 -49.42 -44.59
CA SER A 506 -3.60 -49.75 -43.69
C SER A 506 -3.62 -48.86 -42.45
N LEU A 507 -4.81 -48.45 -42.03
CA LEU A 507 -5.02 -47.79 -40.73
C LEU A 507 -4.75 -48.73 -39.53
N ARG A 508 -4.50 -50.03 -39.77
CA ARG A 508 -4.07 -51.00 -38.75
C ARG A 508 -2.56 -51.02 -38.51
N SER A 509 -1.75 -50.54 -39.46
CA SER A 509 -0.28 -50.56 -39.37
C SER A 509 0.32 -49.24 -38.86
N VAL A 510 -0.51 -48.29 -38.43
CA VAL A 510 -0.10 -47.00 -37.86
C VAL A 510 -0.73 -46.80 -36.48
N PRO A 511 -0.12 -46.01 -35.58
CA PRO A 511 -0.76 -45.59 -34.35
C PRO A 511 -2.10 -44.89 -34.64
N PHE A 512 -3.13 -45.26 -33.87
CA PHE A 512 -4.46 -44.66 -33.96
C PHE A 512 -4.82 -44.07 -32.59
N GLU A 513 -5.08 -42.77 -32.58
CA GLU A 513 -5.52 -42.02 -31.41
C GLU A 513 -6.92 -41.48 -31.69
N GLN A 514 -7.89 -41.91 -30.89
CA GLN A 514 -9.29 -41.50 -31.02
C GLN A 514 -9.47 -40.10 -30.42
N GLU A 515 -10.09 -39.19 -31.16
CA GLU A 515 -10.38 -37.84 -30.68
C GLU A 515 -11.42 -37.85 -29.53
N SER A 516 -11.20 -37.03 -28.50
CA SER A 516 -11.94 -37.10 -27.24
C SER A 516 -13.42 -36.72 -27.38
N LYS A 517 -13.78 -35.85 -28.34
CA LYS A 517 -15.17 -35.43 -28.58
C LYS A 517 -16.00 -36.40 -29.45
N ILE A 518 -15.42 -37.49 -29.94
CA ILE A 518 -16.15 -38.55 -30.68
C ILE A 518 -17.35 -39.10 -29.90
N MET A 519 -17.22 -39.25 -28.57
CA MET A 519 -18.34 -39.65 -27.71
C MET A 519 -19.52 -38.66 -27.80
N PHE A 520 -19.25 -37.35 -27.81
CA PHE A 520 -20.29 -36.32 -27.90
C PHE A 520 -20.95 -36.26 -29.26
N VAL A 521 -20.23 -36.59 -30.35
CA VAL A 521 -20.80 -36.76 -31.70
C VAL A 521 -21.78 -37.93 -31.72
N VAL A 522 -21.37 -39.12 -31.27
CA VAL A 522 -22.25 -40.31 -31.22
C VAL A 522 -23.47 -40.04 -30.35
N ASN A 523 -23.28 -39.46 -29.17
CA ASN A 523 -24.38 -39.09 -28.28
C ASN A 523 -25.35 -38.08 -28.92
N ALA A 524 -24.87 -37.15 -29.76
CA ALA A 524 -25.73 -36.17 -30.44
C ALA A 524 -26.61 -36.82 -31.52
N VAL A 525 -26.05 -37.75 -32.31
CA VAL A 525 -26.83 -38.53 -33.31
C VAL A 525 -27.87 -39.40 -32.61
N TYR A 526 -27.50 -40.10 -31.54
CA TYR A 526 -28.43 -40.91 -30.75
C TYR A 526 -29.50 -40.04 -30.06
N ALA A 527 -29.17 -38.85 -29.56
CA ALA A 527 -30.16 -37.92 -28.99
C ALA A 527 -31.20 -37.49 -30.03
N MET A 528 -30.77 -37.15 -31.26
CA MET A 528 -31.69 -36.85 -32.36
C MET A 528 -32.55 -38.06 -32.74
N ALA A 529 -31.97 -39.25 -32.81
CA ALA A 529 -32.72 -40.48 -33.11
C ALA A 529 -33.74 -40.84 -32.01
N HIS A 530 -33.40 -40.67 -30.73
CA HIS A 530 -34.34 -40.85 -29.62
C HIS A 530 -35.46 -39.80 -29.63
N ALA A 531 -35.17 -38.54 -29.95
CA ALA A 531 -36.18 -37.49 -30.12
C ALA A 531 -37.15 -37.83 -31.27
N LEU A 532 -36.62 -38.24 -32.43
CA LEU A 532 -37.42 -38.66 -33.59
C LEU A 532 -38.23 -39.92 -33.32
N HIS A 533 -37.71 -40.89 -32.56
CA HIS A 533 -38.43 -42.11 -32.15
C HIS A 533 -39.58 -41.81 -31.19
N ASN A 534 -39.37 -40.90 -30.24
CA ASN A 534 -40.42 -40.45 -29.34
C ASN A 534 -41.49 -39.64 -30.09
N MET A 535 -41.09 -38.82 -31.07
CA MET A 535 -42.00 -38.10 -31.96
C MET A 535 -42.81 -39.06 -32.86
N HIS A 536 -42.15 -40.08 -33.43
CA HIS A 536 -42.80 -41.11 -34.25
C HIS A 536 -43.83 -41.90 -33.45
N ARG A 537 -43.48 -42.37 -32.24
CA ARG A 537 -44.45 -43.04 -31.34
C ARG A 537 -45.62 -42.15 -30.93
N ALA A 538 -45.40 -40.84 -30.80
CA ALA A 538 -46.45 -39.88 -30.41
C ALA A 538 -47.38 -39.46 -31.58
N LEU A 539 -46.92 -39.52 -32.83
CA LEU A 539 -47.66 -39.01 -34.00
C LEU A 539 -48.10 -40.11 -34.99
N CYS A 540 -47.38 -41.23 -35.05
CA CYS A 540 -47.61 -42.34 -35.96
C CYS A 540 -47.84 -43.69 -35.22
N PRO A 541 -48.64 -43.76 -34.13
CA PRO A 541 -48.69 -44.92 -33.23
C PRO A 541 -49.14 -46.24 -33.89
N ASN A 542 -49.82 -46.17 -35.04
CA ASN A 542 -50.38 -47.33 -35.75
C ASN A 542 -49.51 -47.82 -36.93
N THR A 543 -48.28 -47.33 -37.09
CA THR A 543 -47.40 -47.73 -38.21
C THR A 543 -45.91 -47.68 -37.82
N THR A 544 -45.10 -48.58 -38.39
CA THR A 544 -43.63 -48.55 -38.32
C THR A 544 -43.01 -47.56 -39.29
N HIS A 545 -43.73 -47.12 -40.31
CA HIS A 545 -43.22 -46.17 -41.31
C HIS A 545 -43.56 -44.72 -40.93
N LEU A 546 -43.01 -43.74 -41.67
CA LEU A 546 -43.41 -42.35 -41.52
C LEU A 546 -44.87 -42.16 -41.96
N CYS A 547 -45.68 -41.56 -41.08
CA CYS A 547 -47.00 -41.04 -41.41
C CYS A 547 -46.95 -39.56 -41.81
N ASP A 548 -48.02 -39.05 -42.42
CA ASP A 548 -48.07 -37.68 -42.98
C ASP A 548 -47.88 -36.58 -41.93
N ALA A 549 -48.21 -36.85 -40.65
CA ALA A 549 -47.92 -35.95 -39.53
C ALA A 549 -46.41 -35.70 -39.26
N MET A 550 -45.53 -36.44 -39.95
CA MET A 550 -44.07 -36.23 -39.97
C MET A 550 -43.53 -35.87 -41.37
N ARG A 551 -44.39 -35.61 -42.35
CA ARG A 551 -44.01 -35.26 -43.74
C ARG A 551 -44.58 -33.89 -44.14
N PRO A 552 -43.91 -32.76 -43.82
CA PRO A 552 -42.58 -32.63 -43.21
C PRO A 552 -42.59 -32.60 -41.67
N VAL A 553 -41.43 -32.86 -41.07
CA VAL A 553 -41.22 -32.76 -39.61
C VAL A 553 -41.27 -31.30 -39.16
N ASN A 554 -42.12 -30.99 -38.18
CA ASN A 554 -42.19 -29.68 -37.55
C ASN A 554 -41.00 -29.50 -36.59
N GLY A 555 -39.97 -28.75 -37.02
CA GLY A 555 -38.75 -28.53 -36.25
C GLY A 555 -38.96 -27.90 -34.87
N ARG A 556 -39.86 -26.91 -34.75
CA ARG A 556 -40.20 -26.29 -33.46
C ARG A 556 -40.73 -27.31 -32.45
N ARG A 557 -41.58 -28.22 -32.93
CA ARG A 557 -42.16 -29.29 -32.11
C ARG A 557 -41.13 -30.36 -31.78
N LEU A 558 -40.35 -30.81 -32.77
CA LEU A 558 -39.22 -31.73 -32.56
C LEU A 558 -38.31 -31.23 -31.45
N TYR A 559 -37.90 -29.97 -31.48
CA TYR A 559 -37.00 -29.40 -30.47
C TYR A 559 -37.65 -29.32 -29.07
N LYS A 560 -38.81 -28.63 -28.95
CA LYS A 560 -39.40 -28.30 -27.63
C LYS A 560 -40.10 -29.47 -26.96
N ASP A 561 -40.79 -30.32 -27.71
CA ASP A 561 -41.56 -31.43 -27.15
C ASP A 561 -40.66 -32.68 -26.97
N PHE A 562 -39.68 -32.91 -27.84
CA PHE A 562 -38.95 -34.18 -27.91
C PHE A 562 -37.43 -34.09 -27.66
N VAL A 563 -36.69 -33.17 -28.31
CA VAL A 563 -35.22 -33.09 -28.12
C VAL A 563 -34.86 -32.70 -26.69
N LEU A 564 -35.46 -31.64 -26.13
CA LEU A 564 -35.18 -31.23 -24.75
C LEU A 564 -35.56 -32.29 -23.70
N ASN A 565 -36.46 -33.22 -24.04
CA ASN A 565 -36.98 -34.25 -23.15
C ASN A 565 -36.34 -35.64 -23.38
N VAL A 566 -35.26 -35.76 -24.16
CA VAL A 566 -34.55 -37.05 -24.28
C VAL A 566 -33.79 -37.38 -23.00
N LYS A 567 -33.87 -38.64 -22.59
CA LYS A 567 -33.12 -39.21 -21.48
C LYS A 567 -32.76 -40.66 -21.80
N PHE A 568 -31.49 -40.98 -21.93
CA PHE A 568 -31.02 -42.34 -22.25
C PHE A 568 -29.59 -42.59 -21.73
N ASP A 569 -29.27 -43.85 -21.46
CA ASP A 569 -27.90 -44.28 -21.19
C ASP A 569 -27.03 -44.09 -22.44
N ALA A 570 -25.85 -43.49 -22.28
CA ALA A 570 -24.94 -43.26 -23.41
C ALA A 570 -24.55 -44.59 -24.08
N PRO A 571 -24.73 -44.74 -25.41
CA PRO A 571 -24.37 -45.96 -26.11
C PRO A 571 -22.86 -46.22 -26.01
N PHE A 572 -22.49 -47.49 -26.00
CA PHE A 572 -21.09 -47.94 -25.85
C PHE A 572 -20.38 -47.44 -24.58
N ARG A 573 -21.12 -47.05 -23.52
CA ARG A 573 -20.52 -46.71 -22.22
C ARG A 573 -19.84 -47.93 -21.59
N PRO A 574 -18.66 -47.78 -20.94
CA PRO A 574 -18.11 -48.79 -20.06
C PRO A 574 -19.13 -49.20 -18.98
N ALA A 575 -19.23 -50.50 -18.67
CA ALA A 575 -20.26 -51.05 -17.81
C ALA A 575 -20.33 -50.34 -16.44
N ASP A 576 -19.16 -50.09 -15.85
CA ASP A 576 -18.97 -49.49 -14.52
C ASP A 576 -19.21 -47.97 -14.49
N THR A 577 -19.56 -47.34 -15.62
CA THR A 577 -19.74 -45.88 -15.73
C THR A 577 -21.20 -45.48 -15.94
N HIS A 578 -21.74 -44.69 -15.00
CA HIS A 578 -23.08 -44.09 -15.12
C HIS A 578 -23.04 -42.82 -15.99
N ASN A 579 -22.98 -43.02 -17.32
CA ASN A 579 -23.05 -41.94 -18.30
C ASN A 579 -24.46 -41.84 -18.91
N GLU A 580 -25.22 -40.83 -18.48
CA GLU A 580 -26.59 -40.54 -18.92
C GLU A 580 -26.56 -39.34 -19.86
N VAL A 581 -27.20 -39.45 -21.02
CA VAL A 581 -27.41 -38.33 -21.96
C VAL A 581 -28.81 -37.76 -21.72
N ARG A 582 -28.82 -36.48 -21.35
CA ARG A 582 -30.00 -35.61 -21.23
C ARG A 582 -29.56 -34.16 -21.41
N PHE A 583 -30.52 -33.29 -21.67
CA PHE A 583 -30.31 -31.84 -21.64
C PHE A 583 -30.98 -31.22 -20.41
N ASP A 584 -30.70 -29.95 -20.15
CA ASP A 584 -31.46 -29.11 -19.22
C ASP A 584 -32.51 -28.25 -19.98
N ARG A 585 -33.16 -27.33 -19.26
CA ARG A 585 -34.13 -26.37 -19.85
C ARG A 585 -33.54 -25.40 -20.88
N PHE A 586 -32.21 -25.27 -20.93
CA PHE A 586 -31.45 -24.48 -21.90
C PHE A 586 -30.79 -25.36 -22.98
N GLY A 587 -31.14 -26.65 -23.08
CA GLY A 587 -30.57 -27.55 -24.07
C GLY A 587 -29.10 -27.92 -23.81
N ASP A 588 -28.59 -27.67 -22.59
CA ASP A 588 -27.18 -27.84 -22.25
C ASP A 588 -26.87 -29.24 -21.67
N GLY A 589 -25.67 -29.74 -21.97
CA GLY A 589 -25.14 -31.00 -21.45
C GLY A 589 -24.56 -30.90 -20.03
N ILE A 590 -24.31 -32.05 -19.40
CA ILE A 590 -23.85 -32.14 -18.00
C ILE A 590 -22.38 -31.71 -17.87
N GLY A 591 -22.09 -30.78 -16.96
CA GLY A 591 -20.74 -30.26 -16.66
C GLY A 591 -19.82 -31.28 -15.97
N ARG A 592 -18.93 -31.92 -16.75
CA ARG A 592 -17.93 -32.89 -16.27
C ARG A 592 -16.63 -32.74 -17.07
N TYR A 593 -15.48 -32.66 -16.40
CA TYR A 593 -14.16 -32.52 -17.04
C TYR A 593 -13.12 -33.51 -16.50
N ASN A 594 -12.27 -34.01 -17.39
CA ASN A 594 -10.99 -34.65 -17.07
C ASN A 594 -9.91 -33.56 -16.93
N ILE A 595 -8.98 -33.73 -15.99
CA ILE A 595 -7.85 -32.81 -15.81
C ILE A 595 -6.55 -33.55 -16.13
N PHE A 596 -5.74 -32.97 -16.99
CA PHE A 596 -4.47 -33.51 -17.46
C PHE A 596 -3.30 -32.58 -17.08
N THR A 597 -2.10 -33.15 -17.01
CA THR A 597 -0.85 -32.39 -17.12
C THR A 597 -0.02 -32.91 -18.29
N TYR A 598 0.74 -32.03 -18.93
CA TYR A 598 1.70 -32.39 -19.96
C TYR A 598 3.08 -32.54 -19.33
N LEU A 599 3.63 -33.76 -19.32
CA LEU A 599 4.88 -34.08 -18.62
C LEU A 599 5.87 -34.82 -19.51
N ARG A 600 7.16 -34.67 -19.20
CA ARG A 600 8.22 -35.49 -19.76
C ARG A 600 8.37 -36.77 -18.96
N ALA A 601 8.12 -37.91 -19.58
CA ALA A 601 8.35 -39.21 -18.99
C ALA A 601 9.86 -39.50 -18.88
N GLY A 602 10.26 -40.39 -17.96
CA GLY A 602 11.67 -40.78 -17.76
C GLY A 602 12.36 -41.41 -18.98
N SER A 603 11.60 -41.80 -20.01
CA SER A 603 12.11 -42.21 -21.34
C SER A 603 12.47 -41.03 -22.26
N GLY A 604 12.42 -39.79 -21.76
CA GLY A 604 12.72 -38.56 -22.48
C GLY A 604 11.59 -38.04 -23.38
N ARG A 605 10.56 -38.85 -23.65
CA ARG A 605 9.35 -38.50 -24.41
C ARG A 605 8.35 -37.72 -23.55
N TYR A 606 7.64 -36.77 -24.15
CA TYR A 606 6.50 -36.11 -23.54
C TYR A 606 5.21 -36.92 -23.72
N ARG A 607 4.22 -36.66 -22.87
CA ARG A 607 2.84 -37.18 -22.97
C ARG A 607 1.92 -36.42 -22.05
N TYR A 608 0.61 -36.42 -22.36
CA TYR A 608 -0.40 -36.13 -21.34
C TYR A 608 -0.50 -37.25 -20.29
N GLN A 609 -0.80 -36.86 -19.06
CA GLN A 609 -1.15 -37.73 -17.93
C GLN A 609 -2.43 -37.18 -17.30
N LYS A 610 -3.46 -38.01 -17.11
CA LYS A 610 -4.64 -37.61 -16.32
C LYS A 610 -4.22 -37.50 -14.85
N VAL A 611 -4.50 -36.37 -14.23
CA VAL A 611 -4.16 -36.05 -12.83
C VAL A 611 -5.38 -35.69 -11.99
N GLY A 612 -6.56 -35.56 -12.60
CA GLY A 612 -7.76 -35.23 -11.84
C GLY A 612 -9.06 -35.31 -12.63
N TYR A 613 -10.12 -34.87 -11.96
CA TYR A 613 -11.49 -34.87 -12.45
C TYR A 613 -12.26 -33.72 -11.79
N TRP A 614 -13.20 -33.14 -12.52
CA TRP A 614 -14.12 -32.12 -12.00
C TRP A 614 -15.56 -32.48 -12.38
N ALA A 615 -16.44 -32.47 -11.38
CA ALA A 615 -17.88 -32.57 -11.53
C ALA A 615 -18.54 -31.93 -10.31
N GLU A 616 -18.96 -30.68 -10.44
CA GLU A 616 -19.49 -29.80 -9.37
C GLU A 616 -18.51 -29.44 -8.24
N GLY A 617 -17.44 -30.23 -8.05
CA GLY A 617 -16.23 -29.94 -7.29
C GLY A 617 -14.97 -30.58 -7.90
N LEU A 618 -13.81 -30.18 -7.38
CA LEU A 618 -12.48 -30.51 -7.91
C LEU A 618 -11.79 -31.66 -7.16
N THR A 619 -11.29 -32.65 -7.89
CA THR A 619 -10.41 -33.72 -7.37
C THR A 619 -9.10 -33.74 -8.16
N LEU A 620 -7.96 -33.59 -7.48
CA LEU A 620 -6.60 -33.60 -8.05
C LEU A 620 -5.70 -34.55 -7.26
N ASP A 621 -4.87 -35.31 -7.97
CA ASP A 621 -3.71 -36.03 -7.43
C ASP A 621 -2.44 -35.22 -7.73
N THR A 622 -1.90 -34.55 -6.70
CA THR A 622 -0.69 -33.73 -6.81
C THR A 622 0.59 -34.55 -6.97
N SER A 623 0.58 -35.85 -6.64
CA SER A 623 1.78 -36.70 -6.80
C SER A 623 2.13 -36.94 -8.27
N LEU A 624 1.14 -36.83 -9.16
CA LEU A 624 1.27 -37.00 -10.61
C LEU A 624 1.64 -35.70 -11.35
N ILE A 625 1.69 -34.55 -10.66
CA ILE A 625 2.00 -33.24 -11.23
C ILE A 625 3.45 -32.88 -10.85
N PRO A 626 4.41 -32.85 -11.81
CA PRO A 626 5.84 -32.81 -11.49
C PRO A 626 6.25 -31.69 -10.53
N TRP A 627 5.83 -30.44 -10.80
CA TRP A 627 6.18 -29.26 -9.98
C TRP A 627 5.32 -29.09 -8.71
N ALA A 628 4.28 -29.91 -8.52
CA ALA A 628 3.46 -29.93 -7.30
C ALA A 628 3.76 -31.11 -6.38
N SER A 629 4.60 -32.04 -6.82
CA SER A 629 5.08 -33.16 -6.00
C SER A 629 5.97 -32.63 -4.86
N PRO A 630 5.81 -33.09 -3.61
CA PRO A 630 6.61 -32.65 -2.46
C PRO A 630 8.13 -32.83 -2.60
N LEU A 631 8.57 -33.63 -3.58
CA LEU A 631 9.97 -33.93 -3.87
C LEU A 631 10.63 -32.96 -4.87
N ALA A 632 9.85 -32.10 -5.55
CA ALA A 632 10.31 -31.32 -6.70
C ALA A 632 10.80 -29.90 -6.37
N GLY A 633 10.62 -29.44 -5.13
CA GLY A 633 10.96 -28.08 -4.69
C GLY A 633 9.73 -27.23 -4.36
N PRO A 634 9.88 -25.89 -4.26
CA PRO A 634 8.76 -25.00 -3.96
C PRO A 634 7.80 -24.88 -5.16
N LEU A 635 6.49 -24.88 -4.87
CA LEU A 635 5.44 -24.57 -5.84
C LEU A 635 5.71 -23.22 -6.53
N PRO A 636 5.48 -23.08 -7.85
CA PRO A 636 5.68 -21.81 -8.55
C PRO A 636 4.66 -20.78 -8.02
N THR A 637 5.15 -19.72 -7.37
CA THR A 637 4.29 -18.69 -6.80
C THR A 637 3.75 -17.74 -7.89
N SER A 638 2.46 -17.41 -7.80
CA SER A 638 1.77 -16.43 -8.66
C SER A 638 0.89 -15.56 -7.78
N ARG A 639 1.46 -14.45 -7.33
CA ARG A 639 0.93 -13.53 -6.31
C ARG A 639 1.34 -12.11 -6.67
N CYS A 640 0.48 -11.12 -6.44
CA CYS A 640 0.77 -9.74 -6.83
C CYS A 640 1.79 -9.09 -5.89
N SER A 641 1.56 -9.27 -4.59
CA SER A 641 2.34 -8.70 -3.49
C SER A 641 2.73 -9.78 -2.49
N GLU A 642 3.93 -9.66 -1.91
CA GLU A 642 4.36 -10.51 -0.80
C GLU A 642 3.73 -10.08 0.54
N PRO A 643 3.76 -10.92 1.59
CA PRO A 643 3.27 -10.54 2.91
C PRO A 643 4.14 -9.40 3.48
N CYS A 644 3.50 -8.33 3.95
CA CYS A 644 4.20 -7.20 4.54
C CYS A 644 4.91 -7.59 5.84
N LEU A 645 6.01 -6.89 6.15
CA LEU A 645 6.77 -7.09 7.37
C LEU A 645 5.95 -6.72 8.62
N GLN A 646 6.44 -7.11 9.80
CA GLN A 646 5.71 -6.90 11.06
C GLN A 646 5.60 -5.41 11.45
N ASN A 647 6.45 -4.55 10.88
CA ASN A 647 6.41 -3.08 10.99
C ASN A 647 5.64 -2.40 9.85
N GLU A 648 4.97 -3.15 8.99
CA GLU A 648 4.30 -2.66 7.79
C GLU A 648 2.83 -3.09 7.75
N VAL A 649 2.01 -2.25 7.13
CA VAL A 649 0.58 -2.51 6.86
C VAL A 649 0.31 -2.52 5.36
N LYS A 650 -0.72 -3.28 4.96
CA LYS A 650 -1.21 -3.39 3.59
C LYS A 650 -1.99 -2.14 3.22
N SER A 651 -1.58 -1.47 2.15
CA SER A 651 -2.34 -0.40 1.51
C SER A 651 -2.82 -0.88 0.15
N VAL A 652 -4.13 -0.90 -0.04
CA VAL A 652 -4.81 -1.46 -1.23
C VAL A 652 -5.29 -0.30 -2.11
N GLN A 653 -4.94 -0.31 -3.40
CA GLN A 653 -5.34 0.77 -4.30
C GLN A 653 -6.81 0.64 -4.74
N PRO A 654 -7.56 1.75 -4.91
CA PRO A 654 -8.95 1.69 -5.35
C PRO A 654 -9.11 0.97 -6.70
N GLY A 655 -9.66 -0.24 -6.66
CA GLY A 655 -9.90 -1.10 -7.84
C GLY A 655 -9.05 -2.37 -7.91
N GLU A 656 -7.92 -2.45 -7.21
CA GLU A 656 -7.08 -3.66 -7.16
C GLU A 656 -7.35 -4.46 -5.87
N VAL A 657 -7.99 -5.62 -5.95
CA VAL A 657 -8.41 -6.37 -4.75
C VAL A 657 -7.30 -7.25 -4.15
N CYS A 658 -6.39 -7.77 -4.98
CA CYS A 658 -5.38 -8.77 -4.60
C CYS A 658 -3.95 -8.23 -4.60
N CYS A 659 -3.77 -6.93 -4.82
CA CYS A 659 -2.50 -6.23 -4.84
C CYS A 659 -2.47 -5.22 -3.68
N TRP A 660 -1.37 -5.19 -2.93
CA TRP A 660 -1.16 -4.23 -1.86
C TRP A 660 0.28 -3.72 -1.85
N LEU A 661 0.45 -2.45 -1.47
CA LEU A 661 1.73 -1.87 -1.10
C LEU A 661 1.94 -2.06 0.41
N CYS A 662 3.15 -2.41 0.81
CA CYS A 662 3.52 -2.48 2.23
C CYS A 662 4.04 -1.11 2.66
N ILE A 663 3.35 -0.45 3.60
CA ILE A 663 3.71 0.88 4.10
C ILE A 663 4.17 0.73 5.56
N PRO A 664 5.36 1.25 5.92
CA PRO A 664 5.85 1.17 7.30
C PRO A 664 5.06 2.09 8.24
N CYS A 665 4.74 1.60 9.44
CA CYS A 665 4.22 2.40 10.54
C CYS A 665 5.27 3.41 11.04
N GLN A 666 4.83 4.49 11.70
CA GLN A 666 5.74 5.45 12.33
C GLN A 666 6.46 4.86 13.55
N PRO A 667 7.63 5.39 13.96
CA PRO A 667 8.43 4.81 15.07
C PRO A 667 7.74 4.80 16.45
N TYR A 668 6.67 5.57 16.62
CA TYR A 668 5.85 5.67 17.84
C TYR A 668 4.50 4.94 17.72
N GLU A 669 4.26 4.26 16.60
CA GLU A 669 3.06 3.47 16.33
C GLU A 669 3.35 1.97 16.48
N TYR A 670 2.30 1.20 16.74
CA TYR A 670 2.31 -0.27 16.63
C TYR A 670 1.28 -0.72 15.61
N ARG A 671 1.39 -1.97 15.14
CA ARG A 671 0.49 -2.52 14.14
C ARG A 671 -0.74 -3.12 14.83
N LEU A 672 -1.94 -2.62 14.51
CA LEU A 672 -3.18 -3.03 15.15
C LEU A 672 -3.84 -4.22 14.44
N ASP A 673 -3.91 -4.16 13.10
CA ASP A 673 -4.41 -5.24 12.24
C ASP A 673 -3.47 -5.46 11.03
N GLU A 674 -3.98 -5.84 9.85
CA GLU A 674 -3.15 -5.91 8.63
C GLU A 674 -3.12 -4.61 7.80
N PHE A 675 -3.93 -3.61 8.12
CA PHE A 675 -4.19 -2.43 7.28
C PHE A 675 -3.96 -1.09 8.01
N THR A 676 -3.85 -1.10 9.35
CA THR A 676 -3.80 0.10 10.19
C THR A 676 -2.71 0.03 11.27
N CYS A 677 -2.00 1.15 11.42
CA CYS A 677 -1.10 1.45 12.53
C CYS A 677 -1.84 2.27 13.59
N ALA A 678 -1.43 2.18 14.85
CA ALA A 678 -2.01 2.94 15.97
C ALA A 678 -0.92 3.61 16.82
N ASP A 679 -1.09 4.91 17.12
CA ASP A 679 -0.17 5.69 17.96
C ASP A 679 -0.24 5.20 19.43
N CYS A 680 0.91 4.98 20.06
CA CYS A 680 0.98 4.62 21.48
C CYS A 680 0.58 5.75 22.43
N GLY A 681 0.58 7.00 21.97
CA GLY A 681 0.25 8.18 22.76
C GLY A 681 1.41 8.68 23.63
N LEU A 682 1.20 9.85 24.25
CA LEU A 682 2.26 10.56 24.99
C LEU A 682 2.65 9.81 26.27
N GLY A 683 3.95 9.56 26.42
CA GLY A 683 4.54 8.86 27.57
C GLY A 683 4.64 7.34 27.42
N TYR A 684 4.22 6.79 26.27
CA TYR A 684 4.34 5.38 25.92
C TYR A 684 5.15 5.20 24.63
N TRP A 685 5.65 3.99 24.41
CA TRP A 685 6.42 3.63 23.22
C TRP A 685 6.07 2.21 22.75
N PRO A 686 6.07 1.92 21.43
CA PRO A 686 5.76 0.59 20.92
C PRO A 686 6.82 -0.44 21.32
N ASN A 687 6.36 -1.65 21.61
CA ASN A 687 7.23 -2.79 21.97
C ASN A 687 7.99 -3.33 20.76
N ALA A 688 9.06 -4.10 21.00
CA ALA A 688 9.92 -4.62 19.93
C ALA A 688 9.23 -5.61 18.96
N SER A 689 8.03 -6.09 19.29
CA SER A 689 7.19 -6.93 18.41
C SER A 689 6.09 -6.13 17.69
N LEU A 690 5.99 -4.82 17.92
CA LEU A 690 5.00 -3.89 17.37
C LEU A 690 3.54 -4.36 17.56
N THR A 691 3.26 -4.97 18.72
CA THR A 691 1.95 -5.51 19.13
C THR A 691 1.24 -4.70 20.22
N GLY A 692 1.90 -3.66 20.76
CA GLY A 692 1.38 -2.83 21.84
C GLY A 692 2.48 -1.96 22.45
N CYS A 693 2.16 -1.26 23.55
CA CYS A 693 2.96 -0.16 24.08
C CYS A 693 3.43 -0.39 25.53
N PHE A 694 4.53 0.25 25.93
CA PHE A 694 5.04 0.26 27.32
C PHE A 694 5.28 1.70 27.83
N GLU A 695 5.18 1.94 29.14
CA GLU A 695 5.43 3.27 29.73
C GLU A 695 6.94 3.61 29.68
N LEU A 696 7.25 4.83 29.23
CA LEU A 696 8.64 5.30 29.12
C LEU A 696 9.29 5.63 30.48
N PRO A 697 10.61 5.42 30.62
CA PRO A 697 11.32 5.68 31.87
C PRO A 697 11.37 7.19 32.20
N GLN A 698 11.22 7.50 33.49
CA GLN A 698 11.17 8.88 33.99
C GLN A 698 12.57 9.46 34.21
N GLU A 699 12.90 10.55 33.51
CA GLU A 699 14.11 11.34 33.76
C GLU A 699 13.91 12.42 34.82
N TYR A 700 14.90 12.55 35.70
CA TYR A 700 15.04 13.56 36.75
C TYR A 700 16.53 13.69 37.10
N ILE A 701 16.94 14.79 37.76
CA ILE A 701 18.35 15.00 38.16
C ILE A 701 18.74 13.91 39.17
N ARG A 702 19.79 13.15 38.89
CA ARG A 702 20.36 12.13 39.78
C ARG A 702 21.52 12.71 40.58
N TRP A 703 21.75 12.20 41.79
CA TRP A 703 22.83 12.67 42.67
C TRP A 703 24.25 12.52 42.10
N GLY A 704 24.43 11.64 41.10
CA GLY A 704 25.70 11.47 40.37
C GLY A 704 25.86 12.37 39.14
N ASP A 705 24.84 13.16 38.76
CA ASP A 705 24.92 14.06 37.62
C ASP A 705 25.82 15.25 37.96
N ALA A 706 26.63 15.74 37.01
CA ALA A 706 27.50 16.91 37.22
C ALA A 706 26.71 18.15 37.70
N TRP A 707 25.48 18.30 37.23
CA TRP A 707 24.49 19.31 37.64
C TRP A 707 24.14 19.27 39.14
N ALA A 708 24.18 18.09 39.77
CA ALA A 708 23.93 17.91 41.20
C ALA A 708 25.21 18.09 42.03
N VAL A 709 26.34 17.51 41.58
CA VAL A 709 27.60 17.46 42.33
C VAL A 709 28.14 18.87 42.65
N GLY A 710 28.12 19.78 41.67
CA GLY A 710 28.60 21.16 41.85
C GLY A 710 27.90 21.89 43.00
N PRO A 711 26.57 22.10 42.96
CA PRO A 711 25.86 22.79 44.03
C PRO A 711 25.94 22.07 45.39
N VAL A 712 25.90 20.73 45.42
CA VAL A 712 25.98 19.96 46.68
C VAL A 712 27.32 20.20 47.39
N THR A 713 28.45 20.19 46.68
CA THR A 713 29.76 20.45 47.31
C THR A 713 29.85 21.85 47.91
N ILE A 714 29.34 22.87 47.22
CA ILE A 714 29.26 24.26 47.72
C ILE A 714 28.38 24.33 48.98
N ALA A 715 27.21 23.66 48.96
CA ALA A 715 26.29 23.63 50.09
C ALA A 715 26.88 22.91 51.32
N CYS A 716 27.57 21.79 51.13
CA CYS A 716 28.28 21.07 52.21
C CYS A 716 29.33 21.96 52.87
N LEU A 717 30.20 22.61 52.09
CA LEU A 717 31.25 23.49 52.60
C LEU A 717 30.67 24.70 53.35
N GLY A 718 29.63 25.31 52.80
CA GLY A 718 28.90 26.43 53.42
C GLY A 718 28.20 26.05 54.73
N ALA A 719 27.55 24.89 54.77
CA ALA A 719 26.90 24.37 55.98
C ALA A 719 27.93 24.08 57.10
N LEU A 720 29.05 23.44 56.76
CA LEU A 720 30.15 23.18 57.71
C LEU A 720 30.75 24.49 58.25
N ALA A 721 31.00 25.47 57.38
CA ALA A 721 31.47 26.80 57.81
C ALA A 721 30.45 27.52 58.71
N THR A 722 29.15 27.39 58.44
CA THR A 722 28.07 27.96 59.27
C THR A 722 28.05 27.34 60.66
N LEU A 723 28.15 26.00 60.76
CA LEU A 723 28.19 25.27 62.02
C LEU A 723 29.44 25.62 62.84
N PHE A 724 30.60 25.78 62.18
CA PHE A 724 31.84 26.22 62.84
C PHE A 724 31.70 27.64 63.42
N VAL A 725 31.20 28.61 62.64
CA VAL A 725 30.94 29.99 63.12
C VAL A 725 29.94 29.97 64.28
N LEU A 726 28.86 29.20 64.18
CA LEU A 726 27.86 29.05 65.25
C LEU A 726 28.49 28.47 66.53
N GLY A 727 29.29 27.42 66.42
CA GLY A 727 30.00 26.81 67.54
C GLY A 727 30.91 27.81 68.28
N VAL A 728 31.69 28.61 67.55
CA VAL A 728 32.52 29.67 68.15
C VAL A 728 31.66 30.76 68.81
N PHE A 729 30.55 31.18 68.17
CA PHE A 729 29.63 32.19 68.72
C PHE A 729 28.84 31.71 69.94
N VAL A 730 28.61 30.40 70.09
CA VAL A 730 28.05 29.80 71.31
C VAL A 730 29.13 29.69 72.38
N ARG A 731 30.31 29.13 72.06
CA ARG A 731 31.42 28.92 73.00
C ARG A 731 31.98 30.22 73.62
N HIS A 732 31.84 31.34 72.90
CA HIS A 732 32.28 32.68 73.32
C HIS A 732 31.10 33.67 73.53
N ASN A 733 29.88 33.17 73.80
CA ASN A 733 28.66 33.97 73.98
C ASN A 733 28.69 35.04 75.11
N ALA A 734 29.70 34.97 75.99
CA ALA A 734 29.94 35.88 77.09
C ALA A 734 30.80 37.11 76.69
N THR A 735 31.48 37.06 75.55
CA THR A 735 32.43 38.09 75.12
C THR A 735 31.75 39.41 74.70
N PRO A 736 32.41 40.57 74.88
CA PRO A 736 31.80 41.86 74.55
C PRO A 736 31.50 42.02 73.06
N VAL A 737 32.33 41.47 72.16
CA VAL A 737 32.07 41.51 70.70
C VAL A 737 30.75 40.80 70.34
N VAL A 738 30.54 39.58 70.85
CA VAL A 738 29.33 38.79 70.58
C VAL A 738 28.09 39.44 71.24
N LYS A 739 28.23 39.97 72.46
CA LYS A 739 27.16 40.72 73.15
C LYS A 739 26.76 42.00 72.41
N ALA A 740 27.71 42.84 71.99
CA ALA A 740 27.45 44.13 71.36
C ALA A 740 26.66 43.99 70.05
N SER A 741 27.07 43.06 69.19
CA SER A 741 26.41 42.75 67.91
C SER A 741 24.98 42.20 68.02
N GLY A 742 24.50 41.86 69.23
CA GLY A 742 23.16 41.33 69.49
C GLY A 742 23.07 39.83 69.23
N ARG A 743 23.31 39.02 70.27
CA ARG A 743 23.48 37.55 70.17
C ARG A 743 22.29 36.86 69.49
N GLU A 744 21.08 37.15 69.96
CA GLU A 744 19.87 36.44 69.50
C GLU A 744 19.62 36.66 68.00
N LEU A 745 19.82 37.88 67.49
CA LEU A 745 19.74 38.17 66.05
C LEU A 745 20.87 37.51 65.25
N CYS A 746 22.07 37.37 65.81
CA CYS A 746 23.16 36.64 65.17
C CYS A 746 22.86 35.13 65.08
N TYR A 747 22.23 34.53 66.10
CA TYR A 747 21.82 33.12 66.05
C TYR A 747 20.68 32.89 65.04
N ILE A 748 19.66 33.77 65.00
CA ILE A 748 18.60 33.71 63.98
C ILE A 748 19.20 33.83 62.56
N LEU A 749 20.13 34.77 62.35
CA LEU A 749 20.80 34.97 61.06
C LEU A 749 21.63 33.74 60.63
N LEU A 750 22.39 33.13 61.54
CA LEU A 750 23.14 31.90 61.26
C LEU A 750 22.21 30.71 60.96
N GLY A 751 21.06 30.63 61.64
CA GLY A 751 20.02 29.65 61.33
C GLY A 751 19.41 29.83 59.93
N GLY A 752 19.16 31.07 59.51
CA GLY A 752 18.73 31.39 58.14
C GLY A 752 19.78 31.00 57.08
N VAL A 753 21.05 31.32 57.33
CA VAL A 753 22.17 30.95 56.44
C VAL A 753 22.31 29.43 56.32
N PHE A 754 22.18 28.69 57.43
CA PHE A 754 22.16 27.22 57.41
C PHE A 754 21.00 26.68 56.56
N LEU A 755 19.79 27.26 56.72
CA LEU A 755 18.62 26.94 55.90
C LEU A 755 18.86 27.17 54.40
N CYS A 756 19.54 28.25 54.01
CA CYS A 756 19.90 28.51 52.61
C CYS A 756 20.73 27.36 52.01
N TYR A 757 21.70 26.81 52.75
CA TYR A 757 22.46 25.65 52.27
C TYR A 757 21.65 24.35 52.27
N CYS A 758 20.75 24.15 53.24
CA CYS A 758 19.82 23.02 53.25
C CYS A 758 18.90 22.99 52.01
N MET A 759 18.51 24.14 51.46
CA MET A 759 17.64 24.21 50.28
C MET A 759 18.21 23.50 49.04
N THR A 760 19.53 23.53 48.84
CA THR A 760 20.19 22.87 47.70
C THR A 760 19.88 21.38 47.64
N PHE A 761 19.83 20.69 48.78
CA PHE A 761 19.46 19.27 48.85
C PHE A 761 17.98 19.03 48.48
N ILE A 762 17.09 19.94 48.89
CA ILE A 762 15.64 19.89 48.61
C ILE A 762 15.36 20.16 47.11
N PHE A 763 16.17 20.98 46.45
CA PHE A 763 16.10 21.23 45.01
C PHE A 763 16.67 20.11 44.13
N ILE A 764 17.58 19.28 44.66
CA ILE A 764 18.19 18.16 43.92
C ILE A 764 17.47 16.83 44.19
N ALA A 765 16.85 16.65 45.36
CA ALA A 765 16.05 15.47 45.68
C ALA A 765 14.95 15.20 44.63
N LYS A 766 14.71 13.91 44.32
CA LYS A 766 13.72 13.46 43.32
C LYS A 766 12.36 14.15 43.54
N PRO A 767 11.74 14.77 42.52
CA PRO A 767 10.44 15.39 42.65
C PRO A 767 9.37 14.43 43.20
N SER A 768 8.69 14.90 44.23
CA SER A 768 7.54 14.27 44.89
C SER A 768 6.67 15.38 45.47
N THR A 769 5.40 15.11 45.80
CA THR A 769 4.51 16.10 46.42
C THR A 769 5.14 16.77 47.64
N VAL A 770 5.76 15.99 48.53
CA VAL A 770 6.48 16.48 49.71
C VAL A 770 7.68 17.36 49.32
N VAL A 771 8.53 16.91 48.38
CA VAL A 771 9.71 17.68 47.94
C VAL A 771 9.29 18.99 47.26
N CYS A 772 8.28 18.98 46.40
CA CYS A 772 7.77 20.17 45.73
C CYS A 772 7.14 21.18 46.73
N THR A 773 6.47 20.68 47.78
CA THR A 773 5.97 21.50 48.89
C THR A 773 7.13 22.16 49.65
N LEU A 774 8.17 21.39 49.99
CA LEU A 774 9.35 21.88 50.71
C LEU A 774 10.16 22.90 49.88
N ARG A 775 10.25 22.74 48.55
CA ARG A 775 10.84 23.72 47.64
C ARG A 775 10.13 25.08 47.73
N ARG A 776 8.78 25.08 47.67
CA ARG A 776 7.95 26.29 47.78
C ARG A 776 8.06 26.96 49.14
N LEU A 777 7.93 26.19 50.24
CA LEU A 777 8.06 26.72 51.60
C LEU A 777 9.46 27.30 51.84
N GLY A 778 10.49 26.47 51.65
CA GLY A 778 11.82 26.74 52.16
C GLY A 778 12.56 27.89 51.46
N LEU A 779 12.40 28.04 50.14
CA LEU A 779 13.13 29.05 49.35
C LEU A 779 12.84 30.47 49.86
N GLY A 780 11.56 30.83 49.93
CA GLY A 780 11.14 32.15 50.40
C GLY A 780 11.43 32.37 51.89
N THR A 781 11.32 31.34 52.73
CA THR A 781 11.53 31.48 54.17
C THR A 781 12.99 31.59 54.58
N ALA A 782 13.91 30.86 53.93
CA ALA A 782 15.34 30.89 54.26
C ALA A 782 15.93 32.31 54.08
N PHE A 783 15.57 32.96 52.96
CA PHE A 783 15.89 34.36 52.71
C PHE A 783 15.21 35.31 53.71
N SER A 784 13.93 35.09 54.03
CA SER A 784 13.20 35.95 54.96
C SER A 784 13.82 35.93 56.37
N VAL A 785 14.27 34.77 56.86
CA VAL A 785 15.00 34.66 58.14
C VAL A 785 16.31 35.47 58.09
N CYS A 786 17.08 35.37 56.99
CA CYS A 786 18.30 36.14 56.81
C CYS A 786 18.03 37.67 56.81
N TYR A 787 17.13 38.13 55.95
CA TYR A 787 16.93 39.56 55.73
C TYR A 787 16.11 40.23 56.85
N SER A 788 15.20 39.51 57.52
CA SER A 788 14.50 40.05 58.71
C SER A 788 15.45 40.26 59.89
N ALA A 789 16.44 39.39 60.09
CA ALA A 789 17.47 39.55 61.10
C ALA A 789 18.42 40.73 60.75
N LEU A 790 18.85 40.84 59.49
CA LEU A 790 19.65 41.96 59.00
C LEU A 790 18.89 43.30 59.08
N LEU A 791 17.61 43.34 58.70
CA LEU A 791 16.75 44.53 58.76
C LEU A 791 16.57 45.00 60.21
N THR A 792 16.23 44.08 61.12
CA THR A 792 16.09 44.40 62.55
C THR A 792 17.39 44.99 63.10
N LYS A 793 18.53 44.48 62.63
CA LYS A 793 19.87 44.88 63.06
C LYS A 793 20.33 46.24 62.48
N THR A 794 20.11 46.53 61.21
CA THR A 794 20.35 47.88 60.64
C THR A 794 19.39 48.90 61.25
N ASN A 795 18.13 48.54 61.46
CA ASN A 795 17.12 49.39 62.07
C ASN A 795 17.43 49.71 63.55
N ARG A 796 18.01 48.77 64.32
CA ARG A 796 18.58 49.04 65.65
C ARG A 796 19.67 50.12 65.58
N ILE A 797 20.64 49.98 64.67
CA ILE A 797 21.73 50.95 64.49
C ILE A 797 21.16 52.32 64.08
N ALA A 798 20.26 52.35 63.10
CA ALA A 798 19.62 53.57 62.61
C ALA A 798 18.83 54.33 63.70
N ARG A 799 18.17 53.63 64.63
CA ARG A 799 17.46 54.26 65.76
C ARG A 799 18.40 54.78 66.84
N ILE A 800 19.51 54.09 67.12
CA ILE A 800 20.53 54.55 68.08
C ILE A 800 21.15 55.88 67.61
N PHE A 801 21.61 55.95 66.36
CA PHE A 801 22.24 57.16 65.82
C PHE A 801 21.23 58.23 65.35
N GLY A 802 19.98 57.85 65.10
CA GLY A 802 18.88 58.78 64.83
C GLY A 802 18.47 59.56 66.08
N GLY A 803 18.07 58.87 67.16
CA GLY A 803 17.67 59.54 68.40
C GLY A 803 18.78 60.40 69.02
N ALA A 804 20.04 60.00 68.86
CA ALA A 804 21.20 60.80 69.30
C ALA A 804 21.34 62.17 68.61
N ARG A 805 20.61 62.45 67.51
CA ARG A 805 20.55 63.77 66.86
C ARG A 805 19.38 64.65 67.32
N GLU A 806 18.35 64.08 67.93
CA GLU A 806 17.06 64.75 68.19
C GLU A 806 16.85 65.09 69.68
N GLY A 807 17.78 64.69 70.55
CA GLY A 807 17.78 65.03 71.98
C GLY A 807 17.84 63.79 72.88
N ALA A 808 18.05 64.01 74.18
CA ALA A 808 18.42 62.97 75.14
C ALA A 808 17.26 62.08 75.65
N GLN A 809 16.40 61.57 74.76
CA GLN A 809 15.46 60.48 75.10
C GLN A 809 15.97 59.12 74.60
N ARG A 810 15.81 58.08 75.42
CA ARG A 810 16.19 56.70 75.10
C ARG A 810 15.16 56.09 74.12
N PRO A 811 15.52 55.73 72.87
CA PRO A 811 14.52 55.31 71.89
C PRO A 811 13.80 54.01 72.27
N ARG A 812 12.50 53.95 71.98
CA ARG A 812 11.64 52.78 72.26
C ARG A 812 12.04 51.58 71.38
N PHE A 813 11.77 50.37 71.89
CA PHE A 813 12.03 49.06 71.24
C PHE A 813 13.52 48.75 70.93
N ILE A 814 14.45 49.23 71.76
CA ILE A 814 15.88 48.85 71.70
C ILE A 814 16.18 47.54 72.50
N SER A 815 15.24 47.02 73.30
CA SER A 815 15.43 45.79 74.08
C SER A 815 15.65 44.55 73.18
N PRO A 816 16.52 43.58 73.53
CA PRO A 816 16.70 42.34 72.78
C PRO A 816 15.40 41.58 72.52
N ALA A 817 14.50 41.49 73.52
CA ALA A 817 13.20 40.85 73.36
C ALA A 817 12.34 41.53 72.28
N SER A 818 12.30 42.87 72.27
CA SER A 818 11.58 43.62 71.22
C SER A 818 12.24 43.49 69.83
N GLN A 819 13.56 43.26 69.76
CA GLN A 819 14.23 42.98 68.48
C GLN A 819 13.87 41.59 67.95
N VAL A 820 13.89 40.56 68.79
CA VAL A 820 13.46 39.20 68.42
C VAL A 820 11.99 39.20 67.99
N ALA A 821 11.10 39.90 68.70
CA ALA A 821 9.69 40.02 68.33
C ALA A 821 9.49 40.68 66.94
N ILE A 822 10.21 41.78 66.64
CA ILE A 822 10.17 42.42 65.31
C ILE A 822 10.68 41.47 64.22
N CYS A 823 11.76 40.75 64.49
CA CYS A 823 12.34 39.78 63.54
C CYS A 823 11.36 38.64 63.23
N LEU A 824 10.76 38.03 64.27
CA LEU A 824 9.77 36.96 64.13
C LEU A 824 8.49 37.43 63.42
N ALA A 825 8.03 38.67 63.66
CA ALA A 825 6.88 39.23 62.96
C ALA A 825 7.13 39.33 61.44
N LEU A 826 8.30 39.82 61.02
CA LEU A 826 8.68 39.88 59.60
C LEU A 826 8.79 38.48 58.96
N ILE A 827 9.34 37.50 59.68
CA ILE A 827 9.40 36.10 59.22
C ILE A 827 8.00 35.49 59.10
N SER A 828 7.09 35.78 60.04
CA SER A 828 5.70 35.30 59.98
C SER A 828 4.93 35.86 58.78
N GLY A 829 5.27 37.06 58.31
CA GLY A 829 4.73 37.64 57.08
C GLY A 829 4.99 36.77 55.84
N GLN A 830 6.25 36.36 55.63
CA GLN A 830 6.58 35.44 54.53
C GLN A 830 5.89 34.07 54.69
N LEU A 831 5.86 33.52 55.91
CA LEU A 831 5.22 32.23 56.17
C LEU A 831 3.73 32.24 55.82
N LEU A 832 3.00 33.29 56.21
CA LEU A 832 1.58 33.46 55.87
C LEU A 832 1.35 33.61 54.36
N ILE A 833 2.19 34.38 53.67
CA ILE A 833 2.11 34.56 52.21
C ILE A 833 2.28 33.22 51.48
N VAL A 834 3.30 32.43 51.83
CA VAL A 834 3.54 31.14 51.16
C VAL A 834 2.50 30.08 51.56
N ALA A 835 2.04 30.07 52.82
CA ALA A 835 0.98 29.16 53.26
C ALA A 835 -0.33 29.41 52.51
N ALA A 836 -0.73 30.68 52.33
CA ALA A 836 -1.88 31.04 51.50
C ALA A 836 -1.68 30.62 50.02
N TRP A 837 -0.48 30.81 49.48
CA TRP A 837 -0.19 30.45 48.08
C TRP A 837 -0.28 28.93 47.82
N LEU A 838 0.10 28.10 48.79
CA LEU A 838 -0.03 26.64 48.69
C LEU A 838 -1.49 26.15 48.67
N VAL A 839 -2.43 26.93 49.22
CA VAL A 839 -3.87 26.64 49.14
C VAL A 839 -4.44 27.01 47.77
N VAL A 840 -3.93 28.09 47.16
CA VAL A 840 -4.35 28.53 45.81
C VAL A 840 -3.80 27.65 44.70
N GLU A 841 -2.55 27.16 44.83
CA GLU A 841 -1.87 26.35 43.82
C GLU A 841 -1.20 25.14 44.49
N ALA A 842 -1.96 24.05 44.57
CA ALA A 842 -1.60 22.84 45.29
C ALA A 842 -0.32 22.15 44.73
N PRO A 843 0.63 21.75 45.58
CA PRO A 843 1.92 21.22 45.15
C PRO A 843 1.83 19.78 44.62
N GLY A 844 1.95 19.62 43.29
CA GLY A 844 1.95 18.32 42.61
C GLY A 844 3.26 17.99 41.88
N THR A 845 3.28 16.85 41.19
CA THR A 845 4.32 16.44 40.23
C THR A 845 3.72 16.27 38.84
N GLY A 846 4.35 16.84 37.81
CA GLY A 846 3.97 16.69 36.41
C GLY A 846 4.91 15.74 35.67
N LYS A 847 4.36 14.97 34.72
CA LYS A 847 5.11 14.28 33.68
C LYS A 847 5.02 15.15 32.42
N GLU A 848 6.16 15.54 31.85
CA GLU A 848 6.24 16.36 30.64
C GLU A 848 7.04 15.60 29.56
N THR A 849 6.39 15.37 28.41
CA THR A 849 6.99 14.84 27.18
C THR A 849 7.07 15.95 26.14
N ALA A 850 8.27 16.28 25.67
CA ALA A 850 8.42 17.23 24.57
C ALA A 850 7.96 16.59 23.25
N PRO A 851 7.19 17.28 22.39
CA PRO A 851 6.70 16.69 21.13
C PRO A 851 7.84 16.28 20.18
N GLU A 852 8.98 16.99 20.23
CA GLU A 852 10.21 16.66 19.48
C GLU A 852 11.00 15.47 20.06
N ARG A 853 10.68 15.04 21.29
CA ARG A 853 11.32 13.91 21.99
C ARG A 853 10.28 13.07 22.72
N ARG A 854 9.38 12.46 21.94
CA ARG A 854 8.38 11.48 22.44
C ARG A 854 9.03 10.35 23.26
N GLU A 855 10.28 10.01 22.99
CA GLU A 855 11.08 8.96 23.67
C GLU A 855 11.40 9.23 25.16
N VAL A 856 11.20 10.45 25.69
CA VAL A 856 11.63 10.81 27.06
C VAL A 856 10.52 11.48 27.86
N VAL A 857 10.20 10.91 29.03
CA VAL A 857 9.29 11.49 30.02
C VAL A 857 10.11 12.21 31.10
N THR A 858 10.01 13.54 31.17
CA THR A 858 10.65 14.31 32.25
C THR A 858 9.71 14.48 33.44
N LEU A 859 10.24 14.34 34.66
CA LEU A 859 9.48 14.50 35.90
C LEU A 859 9.79 15.84 36.56
N ARG A 860 8.81 16.76 36.59
CA ARG A 860 8.93 18.10 37.20
C ARG A 860 7.97 18.28 38.38
N CYS A 861 8.17 19.33 39.17
CA CYS A 861 7.15 19.83 40.10
C CYS A 861 6.07 20.58 39.31
N ASN A 862 4.80 20.23 39.49
CA ASN A 862 3.69 20.91 38.82
C ASN A 862 3.47 22.30 39.46
N HIS A 863 4.03 23.33 38.84
CA HIS A 863 3.91 24.74 39.23
C HIS A 863 4.37 25.65 38.09
N ARG A 864 3.92 26.90 38.05
CA ARG A 864 4.37 27.88 37.06
C ARG A 864 5.65 28.61 37.54
N ASP A 865 6.64 28.79 36.65
CA ASP A 865 7.88 29.53 36.95
C ASP A 865 7.61 30.94 37.51
N ALA A 866 6.69 31.67 36.89
CA ALA A 866 6.26 33.00 37.33
C ALA A 866 5.70 33.02 38.76
N SER A 867 5.09 31.90 39.22
CA SER A 867 4.63 31.78 40.61
C SER A 867 5.78 31.53 41.57
N MET A 868 6.78 30.70 41.21
CA MET A 868 7.97 30.54 42.06
C MET A 868 8.69 31.88 42.22
N LEU A 869 8.80 32.67 41.15
CA LEU A 869 9.38 34.02 41.21
C LEU A 869 8.51 35.00 42.03
N GLY A 870 7.18 34.93 41.89
CA GLY A 870 6.22 35.72 42.67
C GLY A 870 6.36 35.51 44.18
N SER A 871 6.65 34.28 44.63
CA SER A 871 6.89 33.95 46.05
C SER A 871 8.09 34.70 46.68
N LEU A 872 8.97 35.27 45.85
CA LEU A 872 10.15 36.02 46.27
C LEU A 872 9.91 37.53 46.36
N ALA A 873 8.75 38.06 45.95
CA ALA A 873 8.49 39.50 45.92
C ALA A 873 8.67 40.18 47.31
N TYR A 874 8.23 39.51 48.39
CA TYR A 874 8.43 40.00 49.76
C TYR A 874 9.91 39.95 50.20
N ASN A 875 10.70 38.98 49.69
CA ASN A 875 12.14 38.95 49.92
C ASN A 875 12.87 40.09 49.21
N VAL A 876 12.47 40.42 47.97
CA VAL A 876 12.99 41.60 47.25
C VAL A 876 12.65 42.89 48.02
N LEU A 877 11.43 43.00 48.57
CA LEU A 877 11.04 44.11 49.44
C LEU A 877 11.90 44.18 50.73
N LEU A 878 12.15 43.06 51.41
CA LEU A 878 13.04 43.00 52.58
C LEU A 878 14.47 43.43 52.21
N ILE A 879 15.01 42.98 51.08
CA ILE A 879 16.35 43.36 50.59
C ILE A 879 16.40 44.87 50.30
N ALA A 880 15.40 45.43 49.62
CA ALA A 880 15.31 46.86 49.34
C ALA A 880 15.27 47.69 50.63
N LEU A 881 14.44 47.31 51.61
CA LEU A 881 14.37 47.94 52.92
C LEU A 881 15.70 47.82 53.68
N CYS A 882 16.33 46.64 53.70
CA CYS A 882 17.66 46.44 54.28
C CYS A 882 18.71 47.39 53.68
N THR A 883 18.73 47.53 52.36
CA THR A 883 19.68 48.40 51.64
C THR A 883 19.41 49.89 51.91
N LEU A 884 18.13 50.31 51.97
CA LEU A 884 17.76 51.68 52.37
C LEU A 884 18.21 52.01 53.80
N TYR A 885 17.99 51.10 54.77
CA TYR A 885 18.47 51.30 56.14
C TYR A 885 20.01 51.24 56.23
N ALA A 886 20.66 50.33 55.51
CA ALA A 886 22.13 50.26 55.45
C ALA A 886 22.74 51.57 54.91
N PHE A 887 22.18 52.10 53.82
CA PHE A 887 22.57 53.41 53.26
C PHE A 887 22.31 54.55 54.25
N LYS A 888 21.18 54.56 54.98
CA LYS A 888 20.92 55.53 56.05
C LYS A 888 21.97 55.44 57.18
N THR A 889 22.45 54.24 57.51
CA THR A 889 23.52 54.04 58.51
C THR A 889 24.94 54.34 58.01
N ARG A 890 25.18 54.63 56.72
CA ARG A 890 26.54 54.87 56.19
C ARG A 890 27.24 56.11 56.76
N LYS A 891 26.52 56.99 57.45
CA LYS A 891 27.04 58.21 58.11
C LYS A 891 27.30 58.02 59.63
N CYS A 892 27.33 56.79 60.14
CA CYS A 892 27.75 56.54 61.52
C CYS A 892 29.27 56.76 61.67
N PRO A 893 29.77 57.26 62.82
CA PRO A 893 31.19 57.53 63.02
C PRO A 893 32.05 56.24 62.98
N GLU A 894 33.28 56.37 62.50
CA GLU A 894 34.19 55.26 62.14
C GLU A 894 34.48 54.27 63.27
N ASN A 895 34.33 54.70 64.53
CA ASN A 895 34.40 53.84 65.71
C ASN A 895 33.40 52.66 65.71
N PHE A 896 32.42 52.62 64.79
CA PHE A 896 31.40 51.58 64.68
C PHE A 896 31.47 50.77 63.36
N ASN A 897 32.64 50.17 63.08
CA ASN A 897 32.95 49.37 61.89
C ASN A 897 31.89 48.32 61.47
N GLU A 898 31.06 47.80 62.38
CA GLU A 898 29.99 46.85 62.06
C GLU A 898 29.00 47.39 60.99
N ALA A 899 28.74 48.70 60.94
CA ALA A 899 27.86 49.28 59.92
C ALA A 899 28.43 49.18 58.48
N LYS A 900 29.76 49.29 58.32
CA LYS A 900 30.45 49.18 57.02
C LYS A 900 30.31 47.76 56.45
N PHE A 901 30.51 46.74 57.29
CA PHE A 901 30.37 45.34 56.91
C PHE A 901 28.92 44.97 56.53
N ILE A 902 27.91 45.48 57.25
CA ILE A 902 26.50 45.28 56.86
C ILE A 902 26.21 45.96 55.51
N GLY A 903 26.70 47.18 55.30
CA GLY A 903 26.57 47.87 54.00
C GLY A 903 27.15 47.06 52.84
N PHE A 904 28.38 46.56 52.98
CA PHE A 904 29.01 45.70 51.97
C PHE A 904 28.20 44.41 51.72
N THR A 905 27.77 43.74 52.78
CA THR A 905 26.91 42.53 52.70
C THR A 905 25.65 42.80 51.87
N MET A 906 24.98 43.94 52.10
CA MET A 906 23.76 44.30 51.36
C MET A 906 24.03 44.69 49.91
N TYR A 907 25.08 45.46 49.61
CA TYR A 907 25.39 45.85 48.23
C TYR A 907 25.74 44.63 47.37
N THR A 908 26.57 43.70 47.88
CA THR A 908 26.89 42.45 47.19
C THR A 908 25.64 41.55 47.02
N THR A 909 24.75 41.52 48.03
CA THR A 909 23.45 40.84 47.92
C THR A 909 22.61 41.40 46.77
N CYS A 910 22.49 42.72 46.64
CA CYS A 910 21.72 43.34 45.56
C CYS A 910 22.26 42.95 44.17
N ILE A 911 23.58 42.89 43.99
CA ILE A 911 24.20 42.47 42.72
C ILE A 911 23.82 41.01 42.38
N ILE A 912 23.90 40.10 43.35
CA ILE A 912 23.54 38.68 43.16
C ILE A 912 22.06 38.53 42.78
N TRP A 913 21.17 39.26 43.45
CA TRP A 913 19.73 39.20 43.17
C TRP A 913 19.35 39.82 41.83
N LEU A 914 19.98 40.93 41.43
CA LEU A 914 19.78 41.52 40.10
C LEU A 914 20.30 40.61 38.97
N ALA A 915 21.36 39.83 39.21
CA ALA A 915 21.86 38.83 38.26
C ALA A 915 21.00 37.55 38.22
N PHE A 916 20.44 37.11 39.36
CA PHE A 916 19.65 35.89 39.46
C PHE A 916 18.38 35.92 38.58
N LEU A 917 17.62 37.01 38.64
CA LEU A 917 16.32 37.14 37.95
C LEU A 917 16.39 36.89 36.42
N PRO A 918 17.28 37.53 35.63
CA PRO A 918 17.37 37.26 34.20
C PRO A 918 17.92 35.86 33.88
N ILE A 919 18.90 35.35 34.63
CA ILE A 919 19.47 34.02 34.38
C ILE A 919 18.41 32.93 34.63
N PHE A 920 17.56 33.10 35.65
CA PHE A 920 16.47 32.16 35.93
C PHE A 920 15.48 32.02 34.76
N TYR A 921 15.11 33.13 34.11
CA TYR A 921 14.25 33.08 32.91
C TYR A 921 14.97 32.49 31.69
N VAL A 922 16.21 32.91 31.41
CA VAL A 922 16.99 32.41 30.26
C VAL A 922 17.24 30.90 30.33
N THR A 923 17.30 30.32 31.54
CA THR A 923 17.57 28.89 31.74
C THR A 923 16.32 28.00 31.82
N SER A 924 15.11 28.57 31.74
CA SER A 924 13.82 27.84 31.86
C SER A 924 13.62 26.70 30.84
N SER A 925 14.31 26.73 29.70
CA SER A 925 14.29 25.68 28.69
C SER A 925 14.90 24.34 29.16
N ASP A 926 15.92 24.37 30.02
CA ASP A 926 16.53 23.18 30.61
C ASP A 926 16.45 23.21 32.15
N TYR A 927 15.55 22.40 32.69
CA TYR A 927 15.33 22.21 34.12
C TYR A 927 16.60 21.84 34.90
N ARG A 928 17.59 21.18 34.26
CA ARG A 928 18.88 20.82 34.87
C ARG A 928 19.69 22.08 35.13
N VAL A 929 19.82 22.94 34.13
CA VAL A 929 20.53 24.22 34.24
C VAL A 929 19.80 25.18 35.19
N GLN A 930 18.48 25.34 35.01
CA GLN A 930 17.62 26.19 35.84
C GLN A 930 17.73 25.85 37.35
N THR A 931 17.63 24.57 37.69
CA THR A 931 17.74 24.08 39.08
C THR A 931 19.15 24.27 39.62
N THR A 932 20.19 23.99 38.81
CA THR A 932 21.60 24.16 39.18
C THR A 932 21.89 25.62 39.54
N THR A 933 21.54 26.56 38.66
CA THR A 933 21.74 27.99 38.89
C THR A 933 21.04 28.47 40.16
N MET A 934 19.78 28.08 40.38
CA MET A 934 19.04 28.47 41.59
C MET A 934 19.75 27.99 42.88
N CYS A 935 20.24 26.74 42.90
CA CYS A 935 20.99 26.22 44.05
C CYS A 935 22.29 27.01 44.32
N VAL A 936 23.00 27.40 43.26
CA VAL A 936 24.23 28.21 43.35
C VAL A 936 23.92 29.63 43.85
N SER A 937 22.90 30.31 43.33
CA SER A 937 22.52 31.66 43.75
C SER A 937 22.04 31.73 45.22
N VAL A 938 21.28 30.71 45.68
CA VAL A 938 20.88 30.59 47.09
C VAL A 938 22.11 30.36 47.99
N SER A 939 22.99 29.43 47.61
CA SER A 939 24.21 29.11 48.37
C SER A 939 25.17 30.30 48.45
N LEU A 940 25.38 31.02 47.34
CA LEU A 940 26.23 32.21 47.26
C LEU A 940 25.72 33.34 48.16
N SER A 941 24.40 33.52 48.25
CA SER A 941 23.77 34.51 49.12
C SER A 941 24.05 34.23 50.61
N GLY A 942 24.06 32.94 51.02
CA GLY A 942 24.51 32.53 52.35
C GLY A 942 26.00 32.81 52.59
N SER A 943 26.84 32.51 51.59
CA SER A 943 28.30 32.70 51.67
C SER A 943 28.70 34.17 51.83
N VAL A 944 27.98 35.10 51.19
CA VAL A 944 28.17 36.55 51.37
C VAL A 944 27.89 36.98 52.82
N VAL A 945 26.84 36.45 53.46
CA VAL A 945 26.58 36.76 54.88
C VAL A 945 27.70 36.24 55.79
N LEU A 946 28.20 35.01 55.57
CA LEU A 946 29.34 34.48 56.35
C LEU A 946 30.61 35.32 56.16
N GLY A 947 31.03 35.50 54.91
CA GLY A 947 32.29 36.19 54.57
C GLY A 947 32.28 37.67 54.95
N CYS A 948 31.22 38.41 54.60
CA CYS A 948 31.18 39.85 54.80
C CYS A 948 30.86 40.27 56.24
N LEU A 949 30.02 39.51 56.97
CA LEU A 949 29.52 39.91 58.29
C LEU A 949 30.16 39.15 59.46
N PHE A 950 30.45 37.86 59.30
CA PHE A 950 30.92 37.00 60.39
C PHE A 950 32.44 36.79 60.40
N ALA A 951 33.09 36.61 59.24
CA ALA A 951 34.54 36.40 59.18
C ALA A 951 35.38 37.50 59.89
N PRO A 952 35.08 38.82 59.75
CA PRO A 952 35.81 39.87 60.48
C PRO A 952 35.71 39.75 62.00
N LYS A 953 34.60 39.18 62.51
CA LYS A 953 34.35 38.99 63.94
C LYS A 953 34.98 37.71 64.46
N LEU A 954 34.89 36.64 63.68
CA LEU A 954 35.59 35.38 63.93
C LEU A 954 37.10 35.65 64.06
N HIS A 955 37.67 36.44 63.15
CA HIS A 955 39.06 36.86 63.19
C HIS A 955 39.43 37.63 64.48
N ILE A 956 38.58 38.56 64.94
CA ILE A 956 38.80 39.27 66.21
C ILE A 956 38.70 38.31 67.42
N ILE A 957 37.74 37.38 67.42
CA ILE A 957 37.50 36.45 68.53
C ILE A 957 38.64 35.43 68.66
N LEU A 958 39.18 34.92 67.54
CA LEU A 958 40.20 33.87 67.53
C LEU A 958 41.64 34.41 67.53
N PHE A 959 41.94 35.42 66.69
CA PHE A 959 43.32 35.88 66.45
C PHE A 959 43.66 37.22 67.09
N GLN A 960 42.69 37.98 67.61
CA GLN A 960 42.94 39.27 68.27
C GLN A 960 42.19 39.42 69.63
N PRO A 961 42.33 38.47 70.57
CA PRO A 961 41.63 38.49 71.86
C PRO A 961 41.90 39.75 72.69
N GLN A 962 43.04 40.42 72.51
CA GLN A 962 43.38 41.72 73.11
C GLN A 962 42.42 42.86 72.72
N LYS A 963 41.64 42.71 71.65
CA LYS A 963 40.55 43.64 71.26
C LYS A 963 39.17 43.25 71.82
N ASN A 964 39.08 42.17 72.59
CA ASN A 964 37.84 41.57 73.06
C ASN A 964 37.54 41.90 74.55
N VAL A 965 37.88 43.12 74.98
CA VAL A 965 37.71 43.62 76.36
C VAL A 965 36.90 44.93 76.40
N VAL A 966 36.27 45.23 77.54
CA VAL A 966 35.42 46.42 77.69
C VAL A 966 36.27 47.65 78.02
N SER A 967 36.61 48.46 77.01
CA SER A 967 37.26 49.75 77.22
C SER A 967 36.24 50.83 77.59
N HIS A 968 36.16 51.18 78.88
CA HIS A 968 35.42 52.36 79.34
C HIS A 968 36.15 53.65 78.95
N ARG A 969 35.78 54.24 77.81
CA ARG A 969 36.10 55.65 77.49
C ARG A 969 34.97 56.57 77.95
N ALA A 970 35.02 56.99 79.21
CA ALA A 970 34.23 58.11 79.69
C ALA A 970 34.78 59.44 79.13
N PRO A 971 33.94 60.44 78.81
CA PRO A 971 34.39 61.73 78.31
C PRO A 971 34.80 62.66 79.46
N THR A 972 36.09 62.98 79.58
CA THR A 972 36.62 63.91 80.59
C THR A 972 37.26 65.15 79.96
N SER A 973 36.42 66.06 79.49
CA SER A 973 36.76 67.49 79.33
C SER A 973 35.52 68.35 79.56
N ARG A 974 35.32 68.78 80.81
CA ARG A 974 34.44 69.92 81.09
C ARG A 974 35.18 71.19 80.67
N PHE A 975 34.59 71.98 79.77
CA PHE A 975 34.29 73.38 80.08
C PHE A 975 33.24 73.90 79.09
N SER A 976 32.26 74.63 79.59
CA SER A 976 31.26 75.33 78.79
C SER A 976 31.01 76.68 79.46
N SER A 977 31.18 77.77 78.71
CA SER A 977 31.14 79.13 79.24
C SER A 977 30.36 80.04 78.30
N ALA A 978 29.18 80.49 78.72
CA ALA A 978 28.54 81.71 78.21
C ALA A 978 27.28 82.08 79.05
N ALA A 979 27.40 83.09 79.92
CA ALA A 979 26.40 84.16 80.12
C ALA A 979 26.79 85.11 81.28
N THR A 980 27.29 86.30 80.92
CA THR A 980 27.08 87.61 81.60
C THR A 980 27.27 87.69 83.15
N ARG A 981 28.24 88.46 83.69
CA ARG A 981 28.36 89.93 83.57
C ARG A 981 29.75 90.50 83.93
N ALA A 982 29.97 91.72 83.43
CA ALA A 982 30.81 92.82 83.96
C ALA A 982 32.34 92.92 83.63
N SER A 983 32.69 94.15 83.23
CA SER A 983 33.97 94.90 83.40
C SER A 983 35.31 94.40 82.80
N SER A 984 35.64 95.04 81.66
CA SER A 984 36.87 95.85 81.37
C SER A 984 38.24 95.25 80.97
N SER A 985 38.85 95.99 80.02
CA SER A 985 40.28 96.27 79.76
C SER A 985 41.24 95.23 79.15
N LEU A 986 41.46 95.40 77.83
CA LEU A 986 42.74 95.60 77.11
C LEU A 986 43.80 94.48 76.98
N GLY A 987 44.51 94.51 75.83
CA GLY A 987 45.77 93.80 75.55
C GLY A 987 45.63 92.42 74.88
N GLN A 988 46.26 92.07 73.76
CA GLN A 988 46.58 92.70 72.45
C GLN A 988 47.78 91.94 71.83
N GLY A 989 47.61 91.37 70.62
CA GLY A 989 48.70 90.80 69.79
C GLY A 989 49.07 89.32 70.06
N SER A 990 49.76 88.61 69.14
CA SER A 990 50.01 88.89 67.71
C SER A 990 50.55 87.63 66.97
N GLY A 991 50.56 87.63 65.63
CA GLY A 991 51.25 86.67 64.73
C GLY A 991 50.39 85.46 64.29
N SER A 992 49.93 85.36 63.04
CA SER A 992 50.65 85.10 61.76
C SER A 992 51.14 83.63 61.62
N GLN A 993 50.37 82.75 60.98
CA GLN A 993 50.44 82.41 59.55
C GLN A 993 51.76 81.76 59.09
N PHE A 994 51.68 80.54 58.53
CA PHE A 994 52.05 80.26 57.13
C PHE A 994 51.48 78.89 56.68
N VAL A 995 51.44 78.68 55.36
CA VAL A 995 51.07 77.45 54.60
C VAL A 995 52.33 77.10 53.72
N PRO A 996 52.48 76.05 52.86
CA PRO A 996 51.48 75.18 52.21
C PRO A 996 51.91 73.69 51.91
N THR A 997 51.06 72.95 51.16
CA THR A 997 51.30 72.02 50.00
C THR A 997 52.70 71.35 49.74
N VAL A 998 52.91 70.17 49.08
CA VAL A 998 52.09 69.19 48.30
C VAL A 998 52.92 67.94 47.86
N CYS A 999 52.28 66.94 47.23
CA CYS A 999 52.79 65.97 46.21
C CYS A 999 53.37 64.57 46.58
N ASN A 1000 52.86 63.56 45.83
CA ASN A 1000 53.52 62.42 45.14
C ASN A 1000 54.51 61.46 45.85
N GLY A 1001 54.69 60.20 45.39
CA GLY A 1001 54.02 59.43 44.33
C GLY A 1001 54.88 58.28 43.74
N ARG A 1002 54.30 57.51 42.80
CA ARG A 1002 54.88 56.42 41.94
C ARG A 1002 55.28 55.06 42.56
N GLU A 1003 54.40 54.09 42.34
CA GLU A 1003 54.58 52.84 41.53
C GLU A 1003 56.00 52.35 41.17
N VAL A 1004 56.21 51.03 41.32
CA VAL A 1004 56.80 50.15 40.28
C VAL A 1004 55.99 48.84 40.19
N VAL A 1005 55.91 48.31 38.96
CA VAL A 1005 55.00 47.30 38.40
C VAL A 1005 55.31 45.83 38.75
N ASP A 1006 54.25 45.02 38.86
CA ASP A 1006 54.03 43.56 38.71
C ASP A 1006 55.11 42.49 39.00
N SER A 1007 54.66 41.39 39.65
CA SER A 1007 54.62 40.07 38.99
C SER A 1007 53.78 38.99 39.72
N THR A 1008 53.10 38.16 38.90
CA THR A 1008 52.71 36.74 39.15
C THR A 1008 51.86 36.33 40.37
N THR A 1009 50.54 36.29 40.16
CA THR A 1009 49.65 35.09 40.28
C THR A 1009 49.50 34.26 41.57
N SER A 1010 48.23 34.06 41.94
CA SER A 1010 47.62 32.83 42.48
C SER A 1010 47.85 32.43 43.95
N SER A 1011 46.91 32.83 44.82
CA SER A 1011 45.94 31.88 45.43
C SER A 1011 44.87 32.58 46.29
N LEU A 1012 43.67 32.00 46.29
CA LEU A 1012 42.44 32.36 47.04
C LEU A 1012 41.77 33.71 46.67
#